data_AF-A0A935U3Z7-F1
#
_entry.id   AF-A0A935U3Z7-F1
#
_cell.length_a   1.000
_cell.length_b   1.000
_cell.length_c   1.000
_cell.angle_alpha   90.00
_cell.angle_beta   90.00
_cell.angle_gamma   90.00
#
_symmetry.space_group_name_H-M   'P 1'
#
loop_
_entity.id
_entity.type
_entity.pdbx_description
1 polymer ?
#
loop_
_entity_poly.entity_id
_entity_poly.type
_entity_poly.pdbx_seq_one_letter_code
_entity_poly.pdbx_strand_id
1 'polypeptide(L)'
;MHLPRLALLPPFLRELLARRTLRREPETALVMDDPTEVDAYVAGGHTPTMAGTYLFMNAHTTQTVPGCRAVLDLGCGPATLLCQIAAMNPSIHFTGVDLSAPMLAEARKTVQRHRLDNVRLVQGDITRLTDFGTASFDGVISSFALHHLPRREDLDRCFGEIKRVLRPEGALFINDFGRLKSVKSVVHMAYLTSRDEPYLFTLDKERSMRAAFTLDDFRALAKRHWGDRIEVRGTFKVPLVVLLRTPPRPLPESVAEEFRARREARPARERSDLDDLRFFFRLSGVTEDPFGPFSPLAGQIAKLRMLDFATLPVIGTVHTARVTRTVRILRLAARVLGLWALWRGGGFRRSAAARRRRFIVRLAAVLREDLGALKGPVMKFGQMASYLTEDLPRPLQRALRPLQRRSPPLDPAVIRRTVEESLRRPLGEIFAEWHDTPIAAASVSQLHLARLPNGRWVVVKVRYPGLLRAVKSDFFLLRCFAPLLRGLWGLPNARELLGELEELITTECDFQKAGAYQEEFRRAFADDPDMIVPRVYTDLTTPDVLTMDCVEGKTYEEFKASATPEQKNKAAEIVWRMAAVSINRHGLYNADPHPGNYLFVDGKVAFLDFGFTKRFLPAFLALWKEQSLAGCAADFERFRDVNRRLGYERPGRSMDHRAMYDTYRRVVYRAWMDDRSFRFTRDFVRQEIRSLLALQRGAKGALRMPVEFVAILRLLWGQHALLADLGAESNWHRIVFPLLKEPYTPV
;
A
#
# COMPACT_ATOMS: atom_id res chain seq x y z
N MET A 1 25.64 6.66 -8.55
CA MET A 1 24.53 6.15 -9.36
C MET A 1 23.28 6.73 -8.75
N HIS A 2 22.63 7.70 -9.40
CA HIS A 2 21.34 8.23 -8.95
C HIS A 2 20.37 7.05 -9.00
N LEU A 3 19.95 6.58 -7.84
CA LEU A 3 18.93 5.56 -7.77
C LEU A 3 17.61 6.30 -7.93
N PRO A 4 16.82 6.02 -8.99
CA PRO A 4 15.48 6.58 -9.09
C PRO A 4 14.71 6.26 -7.82
N ARG A 5 13.75 7.11 -7.44
CA ARG A 5 12.95 6.90 -6.21
C ARG A 5 12.54 5.44 -6.10
N LEU A 6 12.72 4.84 -4.92
CA LEU A 6 12.33 3.44 -4.66
C LEU A 6 10.86 3.18 -5.03
N ALA A 7 10.02 4.20 -5.01
CA ALA A 7 8.63 4.14 -5.43
C ALA A 7 8.43 3.85 -6.94
N LEU A 8 9.42 4.12 -7.80
CA LEU A 8 9.38 3.83 -9.24
C LEU A 8 9.92 2.43 -9.59
N LEU A 9 10.59 1.75 -8.66
CA LEU A 9 11.10 0.39 -8.86
C LEU A 9 9.99 -0.67 -9.10
N PRO A 10 8.85 -0.69 -8.38
CA PRO A 10 7.75 -1.62 -8.66
C PRO A 10 7.22 -1.57 -10.10
N PRO A 11 6.80 -0.41 -10.65
CA PRO A 11 6.37 -0.36 -12.04
C PRO A 11 7.53 -0.66 -12.99
N PHE A 12 8.76 -0.22 -12.70
CA PHE A 12 9.93 -0.54 -13.53
C PHE A 12 10.16 -2.05 -13.70
N LEU A 13 10.21 -2.82 -12.61
CA LEU A 13 10.38 -4.26 -12.68
C LEU A 13 9.18 -4.94 -13.35
N ARG A 14 7.96 -4.44 -13.12
CA ARG A 14 6.74 -4.99 -13.71
C ARG A 14 6.73 -4.84 -15.22
N GLU A 15 7.07 -3.66 -15.72
CA GLU A 15 7.12 -3.35 -17.16
C GLU A 15 8.27 -4.06 -17.88
N LEU A 16 9.40 -4.29 -17.18
CA LEU A 16 10.54 -5.04 -17.70
C LEU A 16 10.24 -6.54 -17.84
N LEU A 17 9.49 -7.11 -16.89
CA LEU A 17 9.12 -8.54 -16.88
C LEU A 17 7.81 -8.85 -17.60
N ALA A 18 6.98 -7.85 -17.88
CA ALA A 18 5.69 -8.03 -18.54
C ALA A 18 5.85 -8.48 -20.00
N ARG A 19 5.24 -9.63 -20.31
CA ARG A 19 5.21 -10.22 -21.67
C ARG A 19 4.03 -9.74 -22.53
N ARG A 20 2.98 -9.18 -21.93
CA ARG A 20 1.76 -8.71 -22.62
C ARG A 20 1.60 -7.22 -22.39
N THR A 21 1.15 -6.50 -23.42
CA THR A 21 0.81 -5.07 -23.35
C THR A 21 -0.64 -4.91 -22.90
N LEU A 22 -0.93 -3.91 -22.08
CA LEU A 22 -2.29 -3.55 -21.70
C LEU A 22 -3.07 -3.15 -22.96
N ARG A 23 -4.32 -3.62 -23.06
CA ARG A 23 -5.26 -3.16 -24.10
C ARG A 23 -5.61 -1.69 -23.82
N ARG A 24 -5.64 -0.86 -24.87
CA ARG A 24 -6.09 0.53 -24.76
C ARG A 24 -7.53 0.58 -24.29
N GLU A 25 -7.81 1.47 -23.34
CA GLU A 25 -9.16 1.86 -22.96
C GLU A 25 -9.27 3.35 -23.28
N PRO A 26 -9.84 3.73 -24.45
CA PRO A 26 -10.02 5.14 -24.80
C PRO A 26 -10.92 5.84 -23.77
N GLU A 27 -10.73 7.14 -23.59
CA GLU A 27 -11.60 7.93 -22.72
C GLU A 27 -13.03 7.97 -23.27
N THR A 28 -14.02 7.97 -22.38
CA THR A 28 -15.43 7.89 -22.72
C THR A 28 -15.98 9.20 -23.29
N ALA A 29 -15.33 10.32 -22.99
CA ALA A 29 -15.64 11.64 -23.51
C ALA A 29 -14.38 12.25 -24.15
N LEU A 30 -14.53 12.86 -25.32
CA LEU A 30 -13.43 13.52 -26.05
C LEU A 30 -13.23 14.97 -25.62
N VAL A 31 -14.21 15.55 -24.93
CA VAL A 31 -14.26 16.96 -24.57
C VAL A 31 -14.56 17.04 -23.07
N MET A 32 -13.71 17.76 -22.33
CA MET A 32 -13.92 18.05 -20.92
C MET A 32 -14.78 19.31 -20.80
N ASP A 33 -16.10 19.12 -20.83
CA ASP A 33 -17.10 20.20 -20.73
C ASP A 33 -17.77 20.28 -19.35
N ASP A 34 -17.60 19.25 -18.51
CA ASP A 34 -18.14 19.25 -17.16
C ASP A 34 -17.38 20.26 -16.27
N PRO A 35 -18.06 21.26 -15.68
CA PRO A 35 -17.39 22.29 -14.88
C PRO A 35 -16.61 21.74 -13.68
N THR A 36 -17.07 20.63 -13.08
CA THR A 36 -16.40 20.04 -11.92
C THR A 36 -15.13 19.29 -12.31
N GLU A 37 -15.12 18.64 -13.47
CA GLU A 37 -13.91 18.04 -14.05
C GLU A 37 -12.90 19.12 -14.48
N VAL A 38 -13.38 20.22 -15.11
CA VAL A 38 -12.55 21.38 -15.48
C VAL A 38 -11.88 21.99 -14.24
N ASP A 39 -12.65 22.29 -13.19
CA ASP A 39 -12.11 22.87 -11.95
C ASP A 39 -11.08 21.95 -11.28
N ALA A 40 -11.36 20.65 -11.23
CA ALA A 40 -10.44 19.67 -10.66
C ALA A 40 -9.15 19.56 -11.49
N TYR A 41 -9.25 19.62 -12.83
CA TYR A 41 -8.10 19.57 -13.73
C TYR A 41 -7.22 20.81 -13.60
N VAL A 42 -7.82 22.00 -13.58
CA VAL A 42 -7.11 23.27 -13.37
C VAL A 42 -6.42 23.30 -12.01
N ALA A 43 -7.13 22.92 -10.94
CA ALA A 43 -6.54 22.81 -9.61
C ALA A 43 -5.37 21.81 -9.58
N GLY A 44 -5.54 20.65 -10.23
CA GLY A 44 -4.52 19.62 -10.41
C GLY A 44 -3.28 20.09 -11.16
N GLY A 45 -3.45 20.83 -12.26
CA GLY A 45 -2.37 21.39 -13.07
C GLY A 45 -1.51 22.44 -12.33
N HIS A 46 -2.05 23.05 -11.29
CA HIS A 46 -1.33 23.99 -10.41
C HIS A 46 -0.74 23.31 -9.16
N THR A 47 -0.90 22.00 -9.00
CA THR A 47 -0.34 21.29 -7.84
C THR A 47 1.19 21.14 -7.95
N PRO A 48 1.88 20.95 -6.81
CA PRO A 48 3.30 20.59 -6.77
C PRO A 48 3.66 19.30 -7.53
N THR A 49 2.69 18.46 -7.91
CA THR A 49 2.96 17.10 -8.42
C THR A 49 3.38 17.08 -9.89
N MET A 50 2.85 18.00 -10.70
CA MET A 50 3.20 18.14 -12.12
C MET A 50 4.31 19.15 -12.39
N ALA A 51 4.68 19.95 -11.40
CA ALA A 51 5.66 21.02 -11.52
C ALA A 51 7.02 20.59 -12.09
N GLY A 52 7.57 19.46 -11.62
CA GLY A 52 8.84 18.93 -12.13
C GLY A 52 8.75 18.48 -13.59
N THR A 53 7.64 17.84 -13.97
CA THR A 53 7.35 17.42 -15.35
C THR A 53 7.19 18.63 -16.26
N TYR A 54 6.41 19.64 -15.86
CA TYR A 54 6.23 20.86 -16.64
C TYR A 54 7.53 21.63 -16.82
N LEU A 55 8.37 21.71 -15.78
CA LEU A 55 9.67 22.34 -15.90
C LEU A 55 10.59 21.59 -16.89
N PHE A 56 10.57 20.25 -16.87
CA PHE A 56 11.27 19.41 -17.84
C PHE A 56 10.78 19.67 -19.28
N MET A 57 9.46 19.66 -19.51
CA MET A 57 8.88 19.86 -20.84
C MET A 57 9.14 21.28 -21.35
N ASN A 58 9.04 22.28 -20.48
CA ASN A 58 9.32 23.67 -20.85
C ASN A 58 10.75 23.83 -21.36
N ALA A 59 11.73 23.30 -20.62
CA ALA A 59 13.13 23.43 -21.00
C ALA A 59 13.44 22.74 -22.34
N HIS A 60 12.91 21.53 -22.56
CA HIS A 60 13.13 20.83 -23.83
C HIS A 60 12.31 21.42 -24.99
N THR A 61 11.14 21.98 -24.74
CA THR A 61 10.40 22.74 -25.76
C THR A 61 11.19 23.98 -26.17
N THR A 62 11.71 24.73 -25.19
CA THR A 62 12.52 25.93 -25.39
C THR A 62 13.84 25.62 -26.11
N GLN A 63 14.38 24.40 -25.99
CA GLN A 63 15.50 23.93 -26.81
C GLN A 63 15.11 23.63 -28.27
N THR A 64 13.84 23.36 -28.54
CA THR A 64 13.36 22.89 -29.84
C THR A 64 12.84 24.02 -30.73
N VAL A 65 12.16 25.00 -30.14
CA VAL A 65 11.58 26.15 -30.85
C VAL A 65 12.49 27.40 -31.08
N PRO A 66 13.80 27.47 -30.73
CA PRO A 66 14.59 28.66 -31.00
C PRO A 66 14.58 29.06 -32.47
N GLY A 67 14.27 30.34 -32.75
CA GLY A 67 14.20 30.90 -34.11
C GLY A 67 12.82 30.80 -34.77
N CYS A 68 11.84 30.17 -34.13
CA CYS A 68 10.45 30.23 -34.58
C CYS A 68 9.88 31.64 -34.36
N ARG A 69 9.01 32.12 -35.26
CA ARG A 69 8.23 33.34 -35.04
C ARG A 69 6.79 33.02 -34.63
N ALA A 70 6.24 31.93 -35.18
CA ALA A 70 4.90 31.45 -34.87
C ALA A 70 4.92 29.97 -34.49
N VAL A 71 4.36 29.63 -33.32
CA VAL A 71 4.26 28.27 -32.80
C VAL A 71 2.82 27.90 -32.47
N LEU A 72 2.37 26.73 -32.91
CA LEU A 72 1.05 26.18 -32.62
C LEU A 72 1.12 25.18 -31.46
N ASP A 73 0.29 25.31 -30.44
CA ASP A 73 0.14 24.35 -29.34
C ASP A 73 -1.17 23.57 -29.48
N LEU A 74 -1.08 22.24 -29.56
CA LEU A 74 -2.20 21.35 -29.82
C LEU A 74 -2.76 20.76 -28.52
N GLY A 75 -4.04 21.02 -28.26
CA GLY A 75 -4.72 20.62 -27.03
C GLY A 75 -4.17 21.39 -25.84
N CYS A 76 -4.19 22.73 -25.92
CA CYS A 76 -3.54 23.58 -24.93
C CYS A 76 -4.20 23.51 -23.53
N GLY A 77 -5.40 22.95 -23.42
CA GLY A 77 -6.18 22.86 -22.19
C GLY A 77 -6.31 24.24 -21.52
N PRO A 78 -6.05 24.37 -20.20
CA PRO A 78 -6.06 25.64 -19.49
C PRO A 78 -4.79 26.50 -19.70
N ALA A 79 -3.97 26.17 -20.71
CA ALA A 79 -2.73 26.87 -21.09
C ALA A 79 -1.65 26.97 -19.99
N THR A 80 -1.68 26.11 -18.97
CA THR A 80 -0.73 26.16 -17.83
C THR A 80 0.72 25.99 -18.25
N LEU A 81 1.02 25.03 -19.12
CA LEU A 81 2.38 24.82 -19.64
C LEU A 81 2.69 25.79 -20.79
N LEU A 82 1.72 26.07 -21.65
CA LEU A 82 1.85 27.03 -22.76
C LEU A 82 2.32 28.40 -22.26
N CYS A 83 1.68 28.94 -21.22
CA CYS A 83 2.06 30.23 -20.66
C CYS A 83 3.48 30.21 -20.05
N GLN A 84 3.91 29.09 -19.47
CA GLN A 84 5.27 28.95 -18.95
C GLN A 84 6.31 28.92 -20.07
N ILE A 85 5.99 28.32 -21.22
CA ILE A 85 6.86 28.30 -22.40
C ILE A 85 6.88 29.68 -23.05
N ALA A 86 5.72 30.31 -23.25
CA ALA A 86 5.59 31.63 -23.85
C ALA A 86 6.33 32.71 -23.03
N ALA A 87 6.26 32.66 -21.70
CA ALA A 87 7.01 33.52 -20.81
C ALA A 87 8.54 33.38 -20.95
N MET A 88 9.04 32.19 -21.30
CA MET A 88 10.47 31.94 -21.55
C MET A 88 10.91 32.35 -22.96
N ASN A 89 9.95 32.58 -23.87
CA ASN A 89 10.17 32.81 -25.29
C ASN A 89 9.38 34.04 -25.77
N PRO A 90 9.65 35.25 -25.24
CA PRO A 90 8.84 36.44 -25.48
C PRO A 90 8.82 36.92 -26.94
N SER A 91 9.81 36.52 -27.76
CA SER A 91 9.88 36.87 -29.17
C SER A 91 9.03 35.97 -30.09
N ILE A 92 8.44 34.90 -29.55
CA ILE A 92 7.66 33.91 -30.30
C ILE A 92 6.17 34.15 -30.03
N HIS A 93 5.36 34.16 -31.08
CA HIS A 93 3.90 34.19 -30.96
C HIS A 93 3.35 32.77 -30.91
N PHE A 94 2.59 32.47 -29.87
CA PHE A 94 1.98 31.18 -29.65
C PHE A 94 0.49 31.20 -29.97
N THR A 95 0.01 30.18 -30.67
CA THR A 95 -1.43 29.94 -30.87
C THR A 95 -1.79 28.64 -30.18
N GLY A 96 -2.57 28.70 -29.10
CA GLY A 96 -3.11 27.53 -28.42
C GLY A 96 -4.45 27.12 -29.03
N VAL A 97 -4.58 25.84 -29.39
CA VAL A 97 -5.81 25.25 -29.90
C VAL A 97 -6.35 24.22 -28.92
N ASP A 98 -7.63 24.32 -28.58
CA ASP A 98 -8.33 23.29 -27.79
C ASP A 98 -9.75 23.09 -28.31
N LEU A 99 -10.29 21.88 -28.15
CA LEU A 99 -11.64 21.53 -28.57
C LEU A 99 -12.69 22.04 -27.55
N SER A 100 -12.34 22.08 -26.27
CA SER A 100 -13.21 22.48 -25.15
C SER A 100 -13.27 24.00 -24.98
N ALA A 101 -14.46 24.57 -25.16
CA ALA A 101 -14.69 25.99 -24.89
C ALA A 101 -14.50 26.35 -23.40
N PRO A 102 -14.93 25.52 -22.43
CA PRO A 102 -14.62 25.72 -21.00
C PRO A 102 -13.11 25.77 -20.70
N MET A 103 -12.31 24.86 -21.28
CA MET A 103 -10.85 24.88 -21.11
C MET A 103 -10.22 26.17 -21.65
N LEU A 104 -10.70 26.66 -22.80
CA LEU A 104 -10.23 27.93 -23.35
C LEU A 104 -10.64 29.14 -22.50
N ALA A 105 -11.77 29.08 -21.81
CA ALA A 105 -12.15 30.12 -20.85
C ALA A 105 -11.15 30.19 -19.68
N GLU A 106 -10.72 29.04 -19.15
CA GLU A 106 -9.66 28.97 -18.13
C GLU A 106 -8.30 29.37 -18.69
N ALA A 107 -7.97 28.97 -19.92
CA ALA A 107 -6.75 29.39 -20.60
C ALA A 107 -6.63 30.91 -20.72
N ARG A 108 -7.73 31.61 -21.06
CA ARG A 108 -7.75 33.09 -21.09
C ARG A 108 -7.42 33.68 -19.72
N LYS A 109 -7.95 33.10 -18.64
CA LYS A 109 -7.62 33.53 -17.27
C LYS A 109 -6.14 33.30 -16.97
N THR A 110 -5.57 32.16 -17.36
CA THR A 110 -4.15 31.85 -17.17
C THR A 110 -3.25 32.83 -17.93
N VAL A 111 -3.56 33.11 -19.21
CA VAL A 111 -2.83 34.10 -20.04
C VAL A 111 -2.87 35.49 -19.39
N GLN A 112 -4.03 35.92 -18.91
CA GLN A 112 -4.18 37.20 -18.19
C GLN A 112 -3.38 37.26 -16.88
N ARG A 113 -3.40 36.18 -16.07
CA ARG A 113 -2.62 36.10 -14.83
C ARG A 113 -1.11 36.22 -15.09
N HIS A 114 -0.63 35.63 -16.18
CA HIS A 114 0.78 35.72 -16.60
C HIS A 114 1.12 37.00 -17.35
N ARG A 115 0.13 37.85 -17.68
CA ARG A 115 0.28 39.11 -18.42
C ARG A 115 1.02 38.94 -19.76
N LEU A 116 0.64 37.90 -20.50
CA LEU A 116 1.25 37.59 -21.80
C LEU A 116 0.45 38.23 -22.94
N ASP A 117 1.15 38.90 -23.84
CA ASP A 117 0.64 39.48 -25.09
C ASP A 117 0.97 38.62 -26.32
N ASN A 118 1.89 37.66 -26.17
CA ASN A 118 2.36 36.76 -27.23
C ASN A 118 1.59 35.43 -27.31
N VAL A 119 0.40 35.31 -26.70
CA VAL A 119 -0.43 34.09 -26.73
C VAL A 119 -1.83 34.38 -27.27
N ARG A 120 -2.21 33.69 -28.34
CA ARG A 120 -3.55 33.67 -28.93
C ARG A 120 -4.21 32.31 -28.68
N LEU A 121 -5.52 32.30 -28.41
CA LEU A 121 -6.30 31.08 -28.16
C LEU A 121 -7.39 30.92 -29.21
N VAL A 122 -7.54 29.71 -29.75
CA VAL A 122 -8.49 29.36 -30.81
C VAL A 122 -9.19 28.05 -30.45
N GLN A 123 -10.51 27.98 -30.66
CA GLN A 123 -11.23 26.73 -30.52
C GLN A 123 -11.13 25.92 -31.80
N GLY A 124 -10.71 24.66 -31.72
CA GLY A 124 -10.53 23.84 -32.92
C GLY A 124 -10.23 22.37 -32.66
N ASP A 125 -10.51 21.54 -33.68
CA ASP A 125 -10.20 20.12 -33.71
C ASP A 125 -8.78 19.89 -34.26
N ILE A 126 -7.89 19.36 -33.42
CA ILE A 126 -6.49 19.09 -33.77
C ILE A 126 -6.32 18.00 -34.84
N THR A 127 -7.39 17.29 -35.21
CA THR A 127 -7.40 16.32 -36.32
C THR A 127 -7.79 16.93 -37.66
N ARG A 128 -8.16 18.22 -37.69
CA ARG A 128 -8.61 18.93 -38.89
C ARG A 128 -7.95 20.28 -39.12
N LEU A 129 -7.63 21.03 -38.05
CA LEU A 129 -6.95 22.33 -38.09
C LEU A 129 -7.44 23.28 -39.21
N THR A 130 -8.77 23.39 -39.38
CA THR A 130 -9.41 24.03 -40.56
C THR A 130 -9.08 25.51 -40.70
N ASP A 131 -8.79 26.17 -39.60
CA ASP A 131 -8.53 27.62 -39.56
C ASP A 131 -7.09 27.99 -39.96
N PHE A 132 -6.25 26.99 -40.24
CA PHE A 132 -4.83 27.18 -40.51
C PHE A 132 -4.45 26.67 -41.89
N GLY A 133 -3.76 27.51 -42.67
CA GLY A 133 -3.22 27.15 -43.98
C GLY A 133 -1.99 26.22 -43.90
N THR A 134 -1.60 25.67 -45.04
CA THR A 134 -0.38 24.86 -45.18
C THR A 134 0.87 25.70 -44.87
N ALA A 135 1.85 25.11 -44.17
CA ALA A 135 3.13 25.74 -43.80
C ALA A 135 3.01 27.11 -43.09
N SER A 136 1.94 27.27 -42.31
CA SER A 136 1.60 28.51 -41.60
C SER A 136 2.41 28.73 -40.31
N PHE A 137 2.95 27.66 -39.71
CA PHE A 137 3.72 27.74 -38.46
C PHE A 137 5.18 27.32 -38.61
N ASP A 138 6.06 28.02 -37.89
CA ASP A 138 7.47 27.66 -37.75
C ASP A 138 7.68 26.50 -36.80
N GLY A 139 6.77 26.34 -35.83
CA GLY A 139 6.83 25.24 -34.88
C GLY A 139 5.46 24.71 -34.48
N VAL A 140 5.41 23.44 -34.10
CA VAL A 140 4.23 22.81 -33.49
C VAL A 140 4.67 22.14 -32.20
N ILE A 141 3.91 22.39 -31.13
CA ILE A 141 4.11 21.78 -29.82
C ILE A 141 2.83 21.09 -29.34
N SER A 142 2.96 20.09 -28.48
CA SER A 142 1.83 19.46 -27.80
C SER A 142 2.29 18.76 -26.53
N SER A 143 1.49 18.84 -25.46
CA SER A 143 1.81 18.24 -24.18
C SER A 143 0.60 17.55 -23.56
N PHE A 144 0.67 16.22 -23.43
CA PHE A 144 -0.38 15.40 -22.83
C PHE A 144 -1.78 15.65 -23.42
N ALA A 145 -1.90 15.64 -24.76
CA ALA A 145 -3.18 15.89 -25.44
C ALA A 145 -3.59 14.77 -26.40
N LEU A 146 -2.63 14.10 -27.05
CA LEU A 146 -2.91 13.17 -28.13
C LEU A 146 -3.51 11.86 -27.63
N HIS A 147 -3.32 11.48 -26.37
CA HIS A 147 -3.95 10.28 -25.79
C HIS A 147 -5.48 10.34 -25.76
N HIS A 148 -6.09 11.54 -25.78
CA HIS A 148 -7.55 11.71 -25.87
C HIS A 148 -8.11 11.29 -27.23
N LEU A 149 -7.29 11.21 -28.29
CA LEU A 149 -7.76 10.82 -29.61
C LEU A 149 -8.33 9.39 -29.59
N PRO A 150 -9.56 9.14 -30.09
CA PRO A 150 -10.28 7.91 -29.76
C PRO A 150 -9.70 6.68 -30.46
N ARG A 151 -9.11 6.85 -31.65
CA ARG A 151 -8.54 5.76 -32.44
C ARG A 151 -7.17 6.12 -33.00
N ARG A 152 -6.43 5.11 -33.46
CA ARG A 152 -5.09 5.28 -34.05
C ARG A 152 -5.15 6.03 -35.38
N GLU A 153 -6.26 5.89 -36.11
CA GLU A 153 -6.54 6.63 -37.34
C GLU A 153 -6.70 8.13 -37.07
N ASP A 154 -7.23 8.52 -35.90
CA ASP A 154 -7.34 9.92 -35.50
C ASP A 154 -5.97 10.50 -35.16
N LEU A 155 -5.10 9.74 -34.51
CA LEU A 155 -3.70 10.10 -34.28
C LEU A 155 -2.93 10.29 -35.59
N ASP A 156 -3.13 9.39 -36.56
CA ASP A 156 -2.52 9.47 -37.89
C ASP A 156 -3.00 10.72 -38.67
N ARG A 157 -4.31 11.02 -38.60
CA ARG A 157 -4.87 12.26 -39.18
C ARG A 157 -4.27 13.49 -38.53
N CYS A 158 -4.19 13.54 -37.20
CA CYS A 158 -3.54 14.63 -36.49
C CYS A 158 -2.08 14.80 -36.94
N PHE A 159 -1.30 13.72 -37.11
CA PHE A 159 0.07 13.82 -37.64
C PHE A 159 0.13 14.36 -39.07
N GLY A 160 -0.82 13.99 -39.92
CA GLY A 160 -0.97 14.57 -41.26
C GLY A 160 -1.22 16.08 -41.21
N GLU A 161 -2.10 16.53 -40.32
CA GLU A 161 -2.40 17.94 -40.11
C GLU A 161 -1.21 18.72 -39.53
N ILE A 162 -0.48 18.14 -38.56
CA ILE A 162 0.78 18.71 -38.07
C ILE A 162 1.75 18.92 -39.22
N LYS A 163 1.95 17.90 -40.06
CA LYS A 163 2.85 17.99 -41.22
C LYS A 163 2.38 19.06 -42.22
N ARG A 164 1.07 19.21 -42.40
CA ARG A 164 0.48 20.20 -43.30
C ARG A 164 0.72 21.63 -42.80
N VAL A 165 0.45 21.92 -41.52
CA VAL A 165 0.55 23.28 -40.97
C VAL A 165 2.00 23.68 -40.65
N LEU A 166 2.87 22.72 -40.38
CA LEU A 166 4.28 22.96 -40.09
C LEU A 166 5.08 23.24 -41.37
N ARG A 167 5.98 24.22 -41.33
CA ARG A 167 6.93 24.47 -42.42
C ARG A 167 7.85 23.25 -42.64
N PRO A 168 8.38 23.03 -43.87
CA PRO A 168 9.23 21.89 -44.18
C PRO A 168 10.40 21.70 -43.22
N GLU A 169 11.03 22.79 -42.72
CA GLU A 169 12.10 22.74 -41.71
C GLU A 169 11.67 23.23 -40.32
N GLY A 170 10.37 23.26 -40.07
CA GLY A 170 9.81 23.73 -38.81
C GLY A 170 10.13 22.81 -37.63
N ALA A 171 10.09 23.39 -36.43
CA ALA A 171 10.33 22.73 -35.16
C ALA A 171 9.12 21.89 -34.73
N LEU A 172 9.35 20.69 -34.22
CA LEU A 172 8.29 19.85 -33.65
C LEU A 172 8.68 19.42 -32.25
N PHE A 173 7.79 19.58 -31.27
CA PHE A 173 7.97 19.04 -29.92
C PHE A 173 6.65 18.51 -29.36
N ILE A 174 6.53 17.18 -29.26
CA ILE A 174 5.36 16.52 -28.69
C ILE A 174 5.81 15.70 -27.49
N ASN A 175 5.09 15.81 -26.38
CA ASN A 175 5.18 14.85 -25.29
C ASN A 175 3.81 14.34 -24.90
N ASP A 176 3.74 13.07 -24.54
CA ASP A 176 2.48 12.45 -24.12
C ASP A 176 2.73 11.26 -23.18
N PHE A 177 1.66 10.70 -22.63
CA PHE A 177 1.71 9.40 -21.97
C PHE A 177 2.03 8.30 -23.00
N GLY A 178 2.91 7.39 -22.61
CA GLY A 178 3.11 6.15 -23.31
C GLY A 178 2.40 4.99 -22.61
N ARG A 179 1.80 4.10 -23.41
CA ARG A 179 1.02 2.98 -22.89
C ARG A 179 1.91 1.98 -22.15
N LEU A 180 1.68 1.87 -20.84
CA LEU A 180 2.28 0.85 -20.00
C LEU A 180 1.70 -0.54 -20.30
N LYS A 181 2.45 -1.59 -20.02
CA LYS A 181 2.07 -2.99 -20.23
C LYS A 181 1.16 -3.53 -19.14
N SER A 182 1.14 -2.92 -17.96
CA SER A 182 0.35 -3.40 -16.82
C SER A 182 -0.57 -2.35 -16.23
N VAL A 183 -1.85 -2.72 -16.04
CA VAL A 183 -2.83 -1.92 -15.26
C VAL A 183 -2.29 -1.56 -13.88
N LYS A 184 -1.56 -2.48 -13.24
CA LYS A 184 -0.97 -2.22 -11.93
C LYS A 184 0.14 -1.16 -11.98
N SER A 185 0.80 -0.99 -13.12
CA SER A 185 1.78 0.10 -13.32
C SER A 185 1.06 1.40 -13.56
N VAL A 186 -0.04 1.40 -14.33
CA VAL A 186 -0.90 2.57 -14.52
C VAL A 186 -1.44 3.06 -13.18
N VAL A 187 -2.14 2.21 -12.42
CA VAL A 187 -2.68 2.57 -11.10
C VAL A 187 -1.57 3.01 -10.15
N HIS A 188 -0.39 2.36 -10.17
CA HIS A 188 0.71 2.77 -9.31
C HIS A 188 1.24 4.17 -9.66
N MET A 189 1.44 4.45 -10.95
CA MET A 189 1.94 5.76 -11.41
C MET A 189 0.90 6.86 -11.22
N ALA A 190 -0.37 6.57 -11.51
CA ALA A 190 -1.47 7.51 -11.35
C ALA A 190 -1.63 7.94 -9.87
N TYR A 191 -1.62 6.98 -8.94
CA TYR A 191 -1.91 7.27 -7.53
C TYR A 191 -0.66 7.58 -6.69
N LEU A 192 0.53 7.62 -7.30
CA LEU A 192 1.78 7.91 -6.61
C LEU A 192 1.74 9.28 -5.88
N THR A 193 1.00 10.24 -6.44
CA THR A 193 0.86 11.61 -5.93
C THR A 193 -0.55 11.94 -5.45
N SER A 194 -1.45 10.95 -5.38
CA SER A 194 -2.88 11.11 -5.03
C SER A 194 -3.18 11.77 -3.68
N ARG A 195 -2.19 11.91 -2.79
CA ARG A 195 -2.34 12.58 -1.50
C ARG A 195 -2.30 14.10 -1.60
N ASP A 196 -1.71 14.64 -2.66
CA ASP A 196 -1.41 16.06 -2.83
C ASP A 196 -2.18 16.69 -4.00
N GLU A 197 -3.17 15.98 -4.55
CA GLU A 197 -3.95 16.40 -5.72
C GLU A 197 -5.42 16.00 -5.57
N PRO A 198 -6.36 16.71 -6.24
CA PRO A 198 -7.78 16.37 -6.21
C PRO A 198 -8.05 14.95 -6.70
N TYR A 199 -8.99 14.23 -6.08
CA TYR A 199 -9.30 12.84 -6.45
C TYR A 199 -9.70 12.70 -7.93
N LEU A 200 -10.54 13.62 -8.44
CA LEU A 200 -10.96 13.62 -9.84
C LEU A 200 -9.77 13.80 -10.79
N PHE A 201 -8.76 14.59 -10.42
CA PHE A 201 -7.52 14.73 -11.19
C PHE A 201 -6.67 13.46 -11.19
N THR A 202 -6.58 12.74 -10.05
CA THR A 202 -5.92 11.43 -10.01
C THR A 202 -6.64 10.41 -10.89
N LEU A 203 -7.97 10.41 -10.88
CA LEU A 203 -8.80 9.51 -11.67
C LEU A 203 -8.65 9.79 -13.18
N ASP A 204 -8.67 11.06 -13.56
CA ASP A 204 -8.40 11.53 -14.92
C ASP A 204 -7.03 11.04 -15.40
N LYS A 205 -5.97 11.29 -14.62
CA LYS A 205 -4.61 10.79 -14.91
C LYS A 205 -4.54 9.27 -15.09
N GLU A 206 -5.30 8.49 -14.31
CA GLU A 206 -5.41 7.04 -14.50
C GLU A 206 -6.03 6.69 -15.86
N ARG A 207 -7.12 7.38 -16.23
CA ARG A 207 -7.83 7.20 -17.52
C ARG A 207 -6.91 7.58 -18.69
N SER A 208 -6.22 8.71 -18.62
CA SER A 208 -5.25 9.15 -19.64
C SER A 208 -4.14 8.13 -19.86
N MET A 209 -3.59 7.54 -18.79
CA MET A 209 -2.56 6.50 -18.90
C MET A 209 -3.08 5.17 -19.50
N ARG A 210 -4.38 4.87 -19.35
CA ARG A 210 -5.03 3.71 -20.00
C ARG A 210 -5.38 4.00 -21.47
N ALA A 211 -5.69 5.25 -21.79
CA ALA A 211 -5.95 5.77 -23.12
C ALA A 211 -4.68 6.07 -23.92
N ALA A 212 -3.50 6.03 -23.30
CA ALA A 212 -2.23 6.28 -23.97
C ALA A 212 -1.98 5.37 -25.20
N PHE A 213 -1.31 5.91 -26.21
CA PHE A 213 -0.80 5.14 -27.36
C PHE A 213 0.56 4.49 -27.03
N THR A 214 0.98 3.48 -27.79
CA THR A 214 2.29 2.87 -27.54
C THR A 214 3.41 3.72 -28.11
N LEU A 215 4.62 3.56 -27.55
CA LEU A 215 5.83 4.12 -28.13
C LEU A 215 6.04 3.69 -29.60
N ASP A 216 5.63 2.47 -29.95
CA ASP A 216 5.75 1.96 -31.32
C ASP A 216 4.71 2.57 -32.26
N ASP A 217 3.52 2.94 -31.78
CA ASP A 217 2.54 3.74 -32.56
C ASP A 217 3.15 5.08 -32.96
N PHE A 218 3.72 5.80 -31.99
CA PHE A 218 4.40 7.08 -32.23
C PHE A 218 5.58 6.94 -33.19
N ARG A 219 6.43 5.92 -33.02
CA ARG A 219 7.55 5.64 -33.94
C ARG A 219 7.10 5.36 -35.36
N ALA A 220 6.08 4.51 -35.52
CA ALA A 220 5.57 4.15 -36.83
C ALA A 220 4.98 5.36 -37.57
N LEU A 221 4.20 6.19 -36.87
CA LEU A 221 3.59 7.38 -37.45
C LEU A 221 4.62 8.49 -37.71
N ALA A 222 5.57 8.73 -36.79
CA ALA A 222 6.64 9.68 -37.00
C ALA A 222 7.47 9.33 -38.25
N LYS A 223 7.84 8.03 -38.39
CA LYS A 223 8.57 7.53 -39.56
C LYS A 223 7.76 7.68 -40.86
N ARG A 224 6.45 7.44 -40.83
CA ARG A 224 5.58 7.60 -41.99
C ARG A 224 5.50 9.05 -42.47
N HIS A 225 5.38 10.00 -41.54
CA HIS A 225 5.14 11.40 -41.88
C HIS A 225 6.42 12.20 -42.12
N TRP A 226 7.51 11.92 -41.38
CA TRP A 226 8.76 12.69 -41.44
C TRP A 226 10.03 11.86 -41.67
N GLY A 227 9.93 10.54 -41.90
CA GLY A 227 11.10 9.68 -42.02
C GLY A 227 11.93 9.67 -40.73
N ASP A 228 13.24 9.84 -40.85
CA ASP A 228 14.17 9.83 -39.70
C ASP A 228 14.39 11.22 -39.10
N ARG A 229 13.66 12.25 -39.55
CA ARG A 229 13.83 13.64 -39.10
C ARG A 229 13.33 13.89 -37.67
N ILE A 230 12.39 13.07 -37.18
CA ILE A 230 11.81 13.21 -35.85
C ILE A 230 12.35 12.12 -34.93
N GLU A 231 13.02 12.55 -33.86
CA GLU A 231 13.48 11.66 -32.80
C GLU A 231 12.30 11.25 -31.92
N VAL A 232 12.07 9.94 -31.75
CA VAL A 232 11.03 9.40 -30.86
C VAL A 232 11.66 8.62 -29.70
N ARG A 233 11.55 9.17 -28.49
CA ARG A 233 12.04 8.58 -27.24
C ARG A 233 10.91 8.28 -26.29
N GLY A 234 11.15 7.36 -25.38
CA GLY A 234 10.31 7.14 -24.22
C GLY A 234 11.19 6.86 -23.01
N THR A 235 10.67 7.10 -21.81
CA THR A 235 11.40 6.83 -20.57
C THR A 235 11.91 5.37 -20.53
N PHE A 236 13.18 5.18 -20.15
CA PHE A 236 13.90 3.92 -20.37
C PHE A 236 13.21 2.69 -19.75
N LYS A 237 12.91 1.70 -20.60
CA LYS A 237 12.24 0.40 -20.27
C LYS A 237 10.83 0.49 -19.67
N VAL A 238 10.37 1.69 -19.32
CA VAL A 238 9.04 2.01 -18.79
C VAL A 238 8.57 3.21 -19.59
N PRO A 239 7.92 3.06 -20.75
CA PRO A 239 7.58 4.20 -21.60
C PRO A 239 6.36 4.95 -21.03
N LEU A 240 6.47 5.49 -19.82
CA LEU A 240 5.43 6.27 -19.16
C LEU A 240 5.21 7.60 -19.87
N VAL A 241 6.30 8.25 -20.27
CA VAL A 241 6.27 9.49 -21.05
C VAL A 241 7.01 9.25 -22.36
N VAL A 242 6.41 9.70 -23.45
CA VAL A 242 7.01 9.71 -24.79
C VAL A 242 7.39 11.14 -25.18
N LEU A 243 8.41 11.25 -26.00
CA LEU A 243 8.96 12.49 -26.53
C LEU A 243 9.15 12.33 -28.03
N LEU A 244 8.56 13.21 -28.83
CA LEU A 244 8.82 13.32 -30.26
C LEU A 244 9.37 14.71 -30.53
N ARG A 245 10.55 14.83 -31.12
CA ARG A 245 11.13 16.14 -31.38
C ARG A 245 11.98 16.22 -32.63
N THR A 246 12.05 17.40 -33.22
CA THR A 246 13.17 17.78 -34.08
C THR A 246 14.45 17.95 -33.25
N PRO A 247 15.65 17.89 -33.87
CA PRO A 247 16.91 18.07 -33.14
C PRO A 247 16.93 19.34 -32.28
N PRO A 248 17.32 19.25 -30.98
CA PRO A 248 17.37 20.41 -30.10
C PRO A 248 18.52 21.35 -30.46
N ARG A 249 18.37 22.62 -30.09
CA ARG A 249 19.40 23.66 -30.20
C ARG A 249 19.91 24.05 -28.81
N PRO A 250 21.18 24.50 -28.68
CA PRO A 250 21.69 25.06 -27.43
C PRO A 250 20.84 26.25 -26.97
N LEU A 251 20.57 26.33 -25.67
CA LEU A 251 19.91 27.49 -25.08
C LEU A 251 20.91 28.65 -24.98
N PRO A 252 20.47 29.92 -25.15
CA PRO A 252 21.22 31.06 -24.68
C PRO A 252 21.53 30.91 -23.19
N GLU A 253 22.72 31.34 -22.76
CA GLU A 253 23.17 31.13 -21.38
C GLU A 253 22.21 31.74 -20.35
N SER A 254 21.67 32.93 -20.64
CA SER A 254 20.67 33.60 -19.79
C SER A 254 19.40 32.78 -19.59
N VAL A 255 18.94 32.07 -20.63
CA VAL A 255 17.76 31.19 -20.55
C VAL A 255 18.09 29.91 -19.77
N ALA A 256 19.30 29.37 -19.95
CA ALA A 256 19.77 28.20 -19.21
C ALA A 256 19.99 28.51 -17.71
N GLU A 257 20.45 29.71 -17.36
CA GLU A 257 20.53 30.20 -15.98
C GLU A 257 19.14 30.30 -15.33
N GLU A 258 18.15 30.84 -16.05
CA GLU A 258 16.77 30.91 -15.56
C GLU A 258 16.18 29.51 -15.28
N PHE A 259 16.43 28.52 -16.14
CA PHE A 259 16.00 27.13 -15.85
C PHE A 259 16.70 26.51 -14.64
N ARG A 260 17.99 26.81 -14.44
CA ARG A 260 18.74 26.40 -13.25
C ARG A 260 18.18 27.04 -11.99
N ALA A 261 17.93 28.35 -12.01
CA ALA A 261 17.34 29.09 -10.89
C ALA A 261 15.94 28.56 -10.56
N ARG A 262 15.09 28.33 -11.57
CA ARG A 262 13.76 27.72 -11.38
C ARG A 262 13.82 26.32 -10.80
N ARG A 263 14.82 25.51 -11.17
CA ARG A 263 15.04 24.20 -10.55
C ARG A 263 15.46 24.36 -9.09
N GLU A 264 16.38 25.27 -8.78
CA GLU A 264 16.91 25.45 -7.42
C GLU A 264 15.89 26.00 -6.44
N ALA A 265 15.02 26.91 -6.89
CA ALA A 265 13.92 27.47 -6.11
C ALA A 265 12.85 26.43 -5.72
N ARG A 266 12.87 25.23 -6.32
CA ARG A 266 11.84 24.21 -6.10
C ARG A 266 12.05 23.40 -4.82
N PRO A 267 10.97 22.97 -4.16
CA PRO A 267 11.04 22.01 -3.06
C PRO A 267 11.83 20.75 -3.42
N ALA A 268 12.47 20.13 -2.43
CA ALA A 268 13.31 18.94 -2.64
C ALA A 268 12.57 17.77 -3.33
N ARG A 269 11.26 17.67 -3.11
CA ARG A 269 10.41 16.67 -3.76
C ARG A 269 10.31 16.95 -5.26
N GLU A 270 9.86 18.14 -5.67
CA GLU A 270 9.75 18.53 -7.08
C GLU A 270 11.07 18.42 -7.84
N ARG A 271 12.19 18.81 -7.21
CA ARG A 271 13.54 18.60 -7.78
C ARG A 271 13.84 17.13 -8.04
N SER A 272 13.46 16.25 -7.12
CA SER A 272 13.66 14.81 -7.28
C SER A 272 12.75 14.20 -8.35
N ASP A 273 11.54 14.72 -8.59
CA ASP A 273 10.68 14.26 -9.68
C ASP A 273 11.27 14.65 -11.05
N LEU A 274 11.77 15.89 -11.17
CA LEU A 274 12.53 16.35 -12.33
C LEU A 274 13.80 15.50 -12.55
N ASP A 275 14.57 15.23 -11.50
CA ASP A 275 15.82 14.47 -11.60
C ASP A 275 15.57 12.99 -11.98
N ASP A 276 14.44 12.40 -11.57
CA ASP A 276 14.03 11.06 -12.01
C ASP A 276 13.66 11.03 -13.51
N LEU A 277 12.91 12.03 -14.00
CA LEU A 277 12.62 12.16 -15.44
C LEU A 277 13.90 12.34 -16.26
N ARG A 278 14.79 13.24 -15.84
CA ARG A 278 16.11 13.45 -16.45
C ARG A 278 16.91 12.14 -16.52
N PHE A 279 16.94 11.39 -15.42
CA PHE A 279 17.62 10.10 -15.36
C PHE A 279 17.08 9.09 -16.38
N PHE A 280 15.75 8.88 -16.43
CA PHE A 280 15.16 7.88 -17.32
C PHE A 280 15.24 8.27 -18.80
N PHE A 281 15.14 9.55 -19.14
CA PHE A 281 15.32 10.02 -20.52
C PHE A 281 16.79 9.95 -20.94
N ARG A 282 17.74 10.25 -20.06
CA ARG A 282 19.17 10.09 -20.33
C ARG A 282 19.56 8.65 -20.63
N LEU A 283 18.99 7.68 -19.90
CA LEU A 283 19.16 6.25 -20.22
C LEU A 283 18.55 5.85 -21.57
N SER A 284 17.61 6.63 -22.11
CA SER A 284 17.00 6.41 -23.42
C SER A 284 17.73 7.11 -24.57
N GLY A 285 18.76 7.92 -24.26
CA GLY A 285 19.61 8.63 -25.23
C GLY A 285 19.42 10.15 -25.27
N VAL A 286 18.57 10.75 -24.43
CA VAL A 286 18.40 12.22 -24.34
C VAL A 286 19.52 12.77 -23.45
N THR A 287 20.59 13.29 -24.07
CA THR A 287 21.80 13.72 -23.35
C THR A 287 21.85 15.21 -23.05
N GLU A 288 20.99 16.00 -23.70
CA GLU A 288 20.91 17.44 -23.47
C GLU A 288 20.33 17.72 -22.08
N ASP A 289 20.95 18.65 -21.36
CA ASP A 289 20.57 18.92 -19.98
C ASP A 289 20.55 20.42 -19.69
N PRO A 290 19.38 21.07 -19.86
CA PRO A 290 19.23 22.51 -19.65
C PRO A 290 19.29 22.92 -18.17
N PHE A 291 19.46 21.96 -17.25
CA PHE A 291 19.49 22.20 -15.80
C PHE A 291 20.89 22.12 -15.18
N GLY A 292 21.95 22.12 -16.01
CA GLY A 292 23.34 22.07 -15.56
C GLY A 292 23.88 20.66 -15.31
N PRO A 293 25.14 20.52 -14.84
CA PRO A 293 25.83 19.24 -14.74
C PRO A 293 25.09 18.22 -13.86
N PHE A 294 24.57 17.19 -14.51
CA PHE A 294 23.94 16.05 -13.85
C PHE A 294 24.99 15.06 -13.38
N SER A 295 25.41 15.19 -12.12
CA SER A 295 26.22 14.18 -11.46
C SER A 295 25.33 13.23 -10.66
N PRO A 296 25.25 11.94 -11.03
CA PRO A 296 24.54 10.93 -10.25
C PRO A 296 25.18 10.62 -8.86
N LEU A 297 26.11 11.45 -8.39
CA LEU A 297 26.92 11.30 -7.16
C LEU A 297 27.14 12.63 -6.38
N ALA A 298 27.03 13.82 -7.00
CA ALA A 298 27.41 15.08 -6.36
C ALA A 298 26.56 15.46 -5.14
N GLY A 299 25.26 15.11 -5.13
CA GLY A 299 24.38 15.35 -3.98
C GLY A 299 24.72 14.54 -2.71
N GLN A 300 25.55 13.49 -2.82
CA GLN A 300 26.05 12.71 -1.69
C GLN A 300 27.49 13.05 -1.32
N ILE A 301 28.33 13.45 -2.27
CA ILE A 301 29.75 13.77 -2.02
C ILE A 301 29.91 15.09 -1.25
N ALA A 302 29.05 16.09 -1.48
CA ALA A 302 29.06 17.33 -0.69
C ALA A 302 28.74 17.11 0.81
N LYS A 303 27.98 16.05 1.14
CA LYS A 303 27.74 15.63 2.53
C LYS A 303 28.85 14.74 3.11
N LEU A 304 29.64 14.09 2.26
CA LEU A 304 30.73 13.20 2.67
C LEU A 304 32.06 13.94 2.85
N ARG A 305 32.26 15.10 2.23
CA ARG A 305 33.48 15.91 2.37
C ARG A 305 33.54 16.80 3.62
N MET A 306 32.46 16.90 4.40
CA MET A 306 32.44 17.64 5.68
C MET A 306 32.60 16.74 6.92
N LEU A 307 32.76 15.43 6.75
CA LEU A 307 32.98 14.49 7.86
C LEU A 307 34.39 13.93 7.73
N ASP A 308 35.32 14.55 8.45
CA ASP A 308 36.62 13.96 8.74
C ASP A 308 36.41 12.75 9.65
N PHE A 309 36.52 11.54 9.09
CA PHE A 309 36.13 10.28 9.75
C PHE A 309 37.15 9.79 10.79
N ALA A 310 38.17 10.58 11.13
CA ALA A 310 39.26 10.13 12.00
C ALA A 310 39.18 10.64 13.46
N THR A 311 38.35 11.64 13.80
CA THR A 311 38.50 12.34 15.09
C THR A 311 37.22 12.86 15.74
N LEU A 312 36.12 12.09 15.81
CA LEU A 312 35.03 12.46 16.73
C LEU A 312 34.43 11.28 17.54
N PRO A 313 34.07 11.53 18.82
CA PRO A 313 33.78 10.51 19.82
C PRO A 313 32.36 9.96 19.72
N VAL A 314 32.18 8.79 20.33
CA VAL A 314 30.91 8.08 20.52
C VAL A 314 29.90 8.99 21.23
N ILE A 315 28.98 9.62 20.49
CA ILE A 315 27.72 10.15 21.03
C ILE A 315 26.60 9.82 20.04
N GLY A 316 25.60 9.08 20.53
CA GLY A 316 24.48 8.59 19.73
C GLY A 316 23.43 9.67 19.44
N THR A 317 22.72 9.54 18.31
CA THR A 317 21.34 10.00 18.09
C THR A 317 20.83 9.60 16.69
N VAL A 318 19.87 8.66 16.69
CA VAL A 318 18.64 8.46 15.86
C VAL A 318 18.56 8.77 14.33
N HIS A 319 19.44 9.54 13.68
CA HIS A 319 19.23 9.89 12.25
C HIS A 319 19.71 8.86 11.21
N THR A 320 20.44 7.80 11.61
CA THR A 320 21.04 6.80 10.71
C THR A 320 20.23 5.51 10.50
N ALA A 321 19.07 5.36 11.16
CA ALA A 321 18.29 4.11 11.15
C ALA A 321 17.47 3.85 9.86
N ARG A 322 17.14 4.89 9.06
CA ARG A 322 16.23 4.76 7.90
C ARG A 322 16.91 4.18 6.65
N VAL A 323 18.18 4.51 6.39
CA VAL A 323 18.94 4.00 5.22
C VAL A 323 19.44 2.58 5.46
N THR A 324 19.74 2.23 6.72
CA THR A 324 20.26 0.91 7.10
C THR A 324 19.19 -0.19 6.99
N ARG A 325 17.90 0.10 7.22
CA ARG A 325 16.84 -0.94 7.19
C ARG A 325 16.55 -1.48 5.79
N THR A 326 16.33 -0.61 4.80
CA THR A 326 16.04 -1.02 3.41
C THR A 326 17.22 -1.77 2.77
N VAL A 327 18.45 -1.31 3.01
CA VAL A 327 19.67 -1.98 2.54
C VAL A 327 19.82 -3.37 3.17
N ARG A 328 19.48 -3.53 4.45
CA ARG A 328 19.48 -4.85 5.13
C ARG A 328 18.44 -5.80 4.55
N ILE A 329 17.24 -5.33 4.21
CA ILE A 329 16.22 -6.18 3.58
C ILE A 329 16.62 -6.56 2.15
N LEU A 330 17.22 -5.64 1.38
CA LEU A 330 17.78 -5.94 0.06
C LEU A 330 18.96 -6.92 0.13
N ARG A 331 19.78 -6.84 1.19
CA ARG A 331 20.85 -7.81 1.48
C ARG A 331 20.28 -9.19 1.83
N LEU A 332 19.27 -9.25 2.70
CA LEU A 332 18.54 -10.47 3.04
C LEU A 332 17.95 -11.12 1.77
N ALA A 333 17.29 -10.31 0.93
CA ALA A 333 16.75 -10.70 -0.35
C ALA A 333 17.81 -11.31 -1.29
N ALA A 334 18.94 -10.62 -1.47
CA ALA A 334 20.04 -11.09 -2.31
C ALA A 334 20.64 -12.40 -1.79
N ARG A 335 20.79 -12.55 -0.47
CA ARG A 335 21.29 -13.78 0.16
C ARG A 335 20.32 -14.94 -0.02
N VAL A 336 19.02 -14.72 0.16
CA VAL A 336 17.98 -15.74 -0.07
C VAL A 336 17.90 -16.14 -1.54
N LEU A 337 17.98 -15.19 -2.48
CA LEU A 337 18.06 -15.44 -3.92
C LEU A 337 19.32 -16.21 -4.32
N GLY A 338 20.47 -15.87 -3.74
CA GLY A 338 21.73 -16.59 -3.96
C GLY A 338 21.65 -18.04 -3.47
N LEU A 339 21.07 -18.27 -2.27
CA LEU A 339 20.82 -19.62 -1.77
C LEU A 339 19.88 -20.43 -2.67
N TRP A 340 18.90 -19.78 -3.28
CA TRP A 340 17.97 -20.41 -4.22
C TRP A 340 18.60 -20.71 -5.59
N ALA A 341 19.41 -19.79 -6.11
CA ALA A 341 20.18 -20.00 -7.34
C ALA A 341 21.15 -21.18 -7.17
N LEU A 342 21.82 -21.29 -6.01
CA LEU A 342 22.65 -22.43 -5.64
C LEU A 342 21.85 -23.73 -5.47
N TRP A 343 20.58 -23.66 -5.06
CA TRP A 343 19.69 -24.82 -4.97
C TRP A 343 19.24 -25.31 -6.36
N ARG A 344 18.93 -24.40 -7.29
CA ARG A 344 18.58 -24.73 -8.69
C ARG A 344 19.76 -25.12 -9.56
N GLY A 345 20.92 -24.50 -9.35
CA GLY A 345 22.17 -24.76 -10.08
C GLY A 345 23.05 -25.87 -9.50
N GLY A 346 22.68 -26.45 -8.35
CA GLY A 346 23.43 -27.54 -7.71
C GLY A 346 23.28 -28.85 -8.49
N GLY A 347 24.34 -29.24 -9.20
CA GLY A 347 24.41 -30.36 -10.14
C GLY A 347 23.89 -31.73 -9.67
N PHE A 348 23.65 -32.59 -10.66
CA PHE A 348 22.98 -33.90 -10.67
C PHE A 348 23.41 -34.96 -9.63
N ARG A 349 24.36 -34.69 -8.73
CA ARG A 349 25.02 -35.71 -7.88
C ARG A 349 24.39 -35.91 -6.48
N ARG A 350 23.28 -35.27 -6.10
CA ARG A 350 22.74 -35.33 -4.71
C ARG A 350 21.21 -35.46 -4.62
N SER A 351 20.76 -36.27 -3.66
CA SER A 351 19.32 -36.50 -3.39
C SER A 351 18.57 -35.20 -3.05
N ALA A 352 17.30 -35.11 -3.47
CA ALA A 352 16.46 -33.93 -3.26
C ALA A 352 16.29 -33.59 -1.76
N ALA A 353 16.22 -34.59 -0.89
CA ALA A 353 16.11 -34.43 0.55
C ALA A 353 17.36 -33.77 1.18
N ALA A 354 18.56 -34.17 0.76
CA ALA A 354 19.83 -33.61 1.25
C ALA A 354 20.06 -32.17 0.77
N ARG A 355 19.57 -31.82 -0.43
CA ARG A 355 19.55 -30.43 -0.93
C ARG A 355 18.58 -29.56 -0.13
N ARG A 356 17.37 -30.07 0.14
CA ARG A 356 16.34 -29.39 0.95
C ARG A 356 16.83 -29.11 2.38
N ARG A 357 17.43 -30.09 3.05
CA ARG A 357 17.95 -29.93 4.43
C ARG A 357 19.02 -28.85 4.53
N ARG A 358 19.99 -28.83 3.61
CA ARG A 358 21.05 -27.79 3.57
C ARG A 358 20.51 -26.41 3.26
N PHE A 359 19.55 -26.31 2.34
CA PHE A 359 18.88 -25.05 2.04
C PHE A 359 18.18 -24.50 3.30
N ILE A 360 17.42 -25.32 4.01
CA ILE A 360 16.70 -24.94 5.24
C ILE A 360 17.68 -24.42 6.31
N VAL A 361 18.82 -25.10 6.51
CA VAL A 361 19.83 -24.67 7.49
C VAL A 361 20.46 -23.34 7.12
N ARG A 362 20.80 -23.14 5.83
CA ARG A 362 21.38 -21.87 5.34
C ARG A 362 20.37 -20.73 5.36
N LEU A 363 19.11 -20.99 4.99
CA LEU A 363 18.03 -20.03 5.10
C LEU A 363 17.82 -19.63 6.55
N ALA A 364 17.79 -20.58 7.48
CA ALA A 364 17.67 -20.28 8.92
C ALA A 364 18.81 -19.42 9.46
N ALA A 365 20.05 -19.59 8.96
CA ALA A 365 21.17 -18.75 9.34
C ALA A 365 21.00 -17.31 8.83
N VAL A 366 20.64 -17.15 7.55
CA VAL A 366 20.38 -15.84 6.92
C VAL A 366 19.21 -15.11 7.60
N LEU A 367 18.12 -15.83 7.88
CA LEU A 367 16.97 -15.30 8.60
C LEU A 367 17.33 -14.86 10.03
N ARG A 368 18.14 -15.63 10.76
CA ARG A 368 18.56 -15.28 12.13
C ARG A 368 19.41 -14.00 12.18
N GLU A 369 20.29 -13.83 11.20
CA GLU A 369 21.20 -12.69 11.13
C GLU A 369 20.47 -11.40 10.72
N ASP A 370 19.55 -11.50 9.75
CA ASP A 370 18.95 -10.31 9.12
C ASP A 370 17.54 -9.97 9.63
N LEU A 371 16.73 -10.93 10.12
CA LEU A 371 15.39 -10.63 10.69
C LEU A 371 15.47 -10.04 12.10
N GLY A 372 16.48 -10.38 12.90
CA GLY A 372 16.62 -9.85 14.27
C GLY A 372 16.73 -8.32 14.35
N ALA A 373 17.13 -7.68 13.25
CA ALA A 373 17.21 -6.23 13.10
C ALA A 373 15.94 -5.57 12.53
N LEU A 374 14.99 -6.37 12.00
CA LEU A 374 13.73 -5.93 11.41
C LEU A 374 12.60 -5.99 12.44
N LYS A 375 12.70 -5.18 13.51
CA LYS A 375 11.68 -5.10 14.57
C LYS A 375 10.37 -4.46 14.05
N GLY A 376 9.23 -4.74 14.69
CA GLY A 376 7.90 -4.17 14.37
C GLY A 376 6.96 -5.15 13.63
N PRO A 377 6.50 -4.88 12.39
CA PRO A 377 5.50 -5.70 11.65
C PRO A 377 5.88 -7.17 11.48
N VAL A 378 7.18 -7.43 11.35
CA VAL A 378 7.77 -8.76 11.23
C VAL A 378 7.71 -9.54 12.56
N MET A 379 7.60 -8.85 13.71
CA MET A 379 7.37 -9.50 15.01
C MET A 379 5.96 -10.05 15.12
N LYS A 380 4.95 -9.34 14.59
CA LYS A 380 3.60 -9.90 14.40
C LYS A 380 3.64 -11.13 13.52
N PHE A 381 4.43 -11.12 12.44
CA PHE A 381 4.64 -12.32 11.63
C PHE A 381 5.26 -13.46 12.43
N GLY A 382 6.24 -13.21 13.30
CA GLY A 382 6.83 -14.20 14.20
C GLY A 382 5.87 -14.75 15.26
N GLN A 383 4.98 -13.90 15.79
CA GLN A 383 3.89 -14.28 16.70
C GLN A 383 2.82 -15.11 15.97
N MET A 384 2.40 -14.70 14.77
CA MET A 384 1.45 -15.42 13.93
C MET A 384 2.01 -16.76 13.45
N ALA A 385 3.29 -16.80 13.06
CA ALA A 385 3.98 -18.02 12.68
C ALA A 385 4.19 -18.94 13.88
N SER A 386 4.17 -18.46 15.12
CA SER A 386 4.42 -19.27 16.32
C SER A 386 3.41 -20.40 16.51
N TYR A 387 2.13 -20.17 16.19
CA TYR A 387 1.11 -21.23 16.18
C TYR A 387 1.35 -22.28 15.08
N LEU A 388 2.04 -21.89 14.00
CA LEU A 388 2.43 -22.76 12.90
C LEU A 388 3.86 -23.32 13.06
N THR A 389 4.61 -22.92 14.12
CA THR A 389 6.05 -23.21 14.22
C THR A 389 6.38 -24.64 14.59
N GLU A 390 5.50 -25.42 15.22
CA GLU A 390 5.82 -26.81 15.57
C GLU A 390 6.07 -27.69 14.33
N ASP A 391 5.47 -27.36 13.18
CA ASP A 391 5.68 -28.04 11.89
C ASP A 391 6.86 -27.46 11.07
N LEU A 392 7.42 -26.32 11.47
CA LEU A 392 8.62 -25.78 10.83
C LEU A 392 9.87 -26.59 11.23
N PRO A 393 10.84 -26.80 10.34
CA PRO A 393 12.13 -27.38 10.72
C PRO A 393 12.78 -26.63 11.89
N ARG A 394 13.27 -27.36 12.90
CA ARG A 394 13.93 -26.80 14.11
C ARG A 394 14.91 -25.62 13.85
N PRO A 395 15.72 -25.61 12.78
CA PRO A 395 16.59 -24.47 12.46
C PRO A 395 15.83 -23.15 12.24
N LEU A 396 14.68 -23.19 11.56
CA LEU A 396 13.85 -22.02 11.28
C LEU A 396 13.10 -21.55 12.54
N GLN A 397 12.59 -22.47 13.35
CA GLN A 397 11.99 -22.14 14.66
C GLN A 397 12.96 -21.32 15.52
N ARG A 398 14.22 -21.78 15.64
CA ARG A 398 15.27 -21.08 16.40
C ARG A 398 15.61 -19.71 15.79
N ALA A 399 15.53 -19.56 14.48
CA ALA A 399 15.82 -18.30 13.78
C ALA A 399 14.73 -17.24 13.98
N LEU A 400 13.47 -17.65 14.22
CA LEU A 400 12.34 -16.73 14.44
C LEU A 400 12.16 -16.30 15.90
N ARG A 401 12.75 -17.02 16.87
CA ARG A 401 12.68 -16.69 18.31
C ARG A 401 13.07 -15.23 18.66
N PRO A 402 14.13 -14.62 18.08
CA PRO A 402 14.50 -13.25 18.41
C PRO A 402 13.44 -12.19 18.05
N LEU A 403 12.55 -12.49 17.07
CA LEU A 403 11.43 -11.62 16.67
C LEU A 403 10.31 -11.54 17.72
N GLN A 404 10.40 -12.29 18.81
CA GLN A 404 9.40 -12.31 19.88
C GLN A 404 9.73 -11.33 21.02
N ARG A 405 10.86 -10.63 20.97
CA ARG A 405 11.30 -9.70 22.04
C ARG A 405 10.69 -8.30 21.84
N ARG A 406 10.23 -7.66 22.94
CA ARG A 406 9.63 -6.31 22.93
C ARG A 406 10.56 -5.27 22.29
N SER A 407 9.98 -4.27 21.61
CA SER A 407 10.74 -3.14 21.09
C SER A 407 11.13 -2.22 22.25
N PRO A 408 12.35 -1.64 22.24
CA PRO A 408 12.72 -0.63 23.24
C PRO A 408 11.82 0.62 23.08
N PRO A 409 11.58 1.35 24.18
CA PRO A 409 10.85 2.61 24.14
C PRO A 409 11.55 3.64 23.23
N LEU A 410 10.78 4.56 22.65
CA LEU A 410 11.31 5.65 21.84
C LEU A 410 11.66 6.82 22.75
N ASP A 411 12.46 7.73 22.23
CA ASP A 411 12.78 8.98 22.92
C ASP A 411 11.48 9.74 23.24
N PRO A 412 11.29 10.22 24.49
CA PRO A 412 10.10 10.97 24.89
C PRO A 412 9.78 12.16 23.99
N ALA A 413 10.79 12.87 23.48
CA ALA A 413 10.57 14.02 22.59
C ALA A 413 9.89 13.61 21.28
N VAL A 414 10.20 12.42 20.76
CA VAL A 414 9.57 11.87 19.54
C VAL A 414 8.11 11.53 19.79
N ILE A 415 7.80 10.96 20.96
CA ILE A 415 6.42 10.62 21.33
C ILE A 415 5.60 11.89 21.54
N ARG A 416 6.09 12.84 22.33
CA ARG A 416 5.41 14.11 22.58
C ARG A 416 5.04 14.80 21.28
N ARG A 417 6.03 14.96 20.39
CA ARG A 417 5.83 15.54 19.06
C ARG A 417 4.78 14.79 18.24
N THR A 418 4.79 13.46 18.27
CA THR A 418 3.81 12.64 17.54
C THR A 418 2.39 12.90 18.05
N VAL A 419 2.21 13.01 19.37
CA VAL A 419 0.90 13.30 19.99
C VAL A 419 0.43 14.71 19.62
N GLU A 420 1.30 15.72 19.74
CA GLU A 420 0.97 17.12 19.46
C GLU A 420 0.66 17.36 17.98
N GLU A 421 1.47 16.80 17.07
CA GLU A 421 1.23 16.89 15.62
C GLU A 421 -0.08 16.20 15.23
N SER A 422 -0.40 15.09 15.90
CA SER A 422 -1.60 14.32 15.59
C SER A 422 -2.88 15.00 16.09
N LEU A 423 -2.86 15.49 17.33
CA LEU A 423 -3.99 16.18 17.97
C LEU A 423 -4.06 17.68 17.66
N ARG A 424 -3.05 18.22 16.97
CA ARG A 424 -2.89 19.63 16.60
C ARG A 424 -2.95 20.60 17.77
N ARG A 425 -2.51 20.15 18.95
CA ARG A 425 -2.55 20.90 20.21
C ARG A 425 -1.33 20.53 21.07
N PRO A 426 -0.73 21.48 21.83
CA PRO A 426 0.33 21.17 22.79
C PRO A 426 -0.14 20.21 23.89
N LEU A 427 0.73 19.30 24.37
CA LEU A 427 0.35 18.32 25.39
C LEU A 427 -0.21 18.96 26.66
N GLY A 428 0.37 20.07 27.10
CA GLY A 428 -0.04 20.77 28.32
C GLY A 428 -1.44 21.39 28.25
N GLU A 429 -2.00 21.57 27.06
CA GLU A 429 -3.41 22.01 26.89
C GLU A 429 -4.40 20.84 26.89
N ILE A 430 -3.92 19.63 26.61
CA ILE A 430 -4.74 18.43 26.46
C ILE A 430 -4.80 17.66 27.78
N PHE A 431 -3.66 17.50 28.44
CA PHE A 431 -3.49 16.70 29.63
C PHE A 431 -3.02 17.57 30.80
N ALA A 432 -3.64 17.39 31.96
CA ALA A 432 -3.18 17.98 33.21
C ALA A 432 -1.87 17.35 33.69
N GLU A 433 -1.63 16.09 33.32
CA GLU A 433 -0.41 15.34 33.66
C GLU A 433 -0.06 14.36 32.55
N TRP A 434 1.23 14.26 32.21
CA TRP A 434 1.74 13.37 31.16
C TRP A 434 3.00 12.65 31.64
N HIS A 435 3.02 11.32 31.54
CA HIS A 435 4.19 10.51 31.88
C HIS A 435 5.01 10.16 30.63
N ASP A 436 6.23 10.71 30.57
CA ASP A 436 7.17 10.43 29.48
C ASP A 436 7.69 8.99 29.45
N THR A 437 7.73 8.35 30.62
CA THR A 437 8.06 6.92 30.68
C THR A 437 6.84 6.10 30.28
N PRO A 438 6.91 5.29 29.20
CA PRO A 438 5.79 4.47 28.78
C PRO A 438 5.53 3.36 29.78
N ILE A 439 4.26 3.08 30.06
CA ILE A 439 3.84 1.92 30.89
C ILE A 439 4.09 0.60 30.15
N ALA A 440 4.05 0.62 28.81
CA ALA A 440 4.35 -0.54 27.98
C ALA A 440 4.77 -0.13 26.57
N ALA A 441 5.63 -0.95 25.94
CA ALA A 441 5.97 -0.86 24.52
C ALA A 441 5.43 -2.09 23.79
N ALA A 442 4.47 -1.86 22.90
CA ALA A 442 3.85 -2.88 22.06
C ALA A 442 4.58 -3.03 20.70
N SER A 443 4.02 -3.90 19.86
CA SER A 443 4.57 -4.24 18.55
C SER A 443 4.54 -3.07 17.55
N VAL A 444 3.53 -2.20 17.65
CA VAL A 444 3.30 -1.07 16.73
C VAL A 444 3.15 0.30 17.42
N SER A 445 3.15 0.32 18.75
CA SER A 445 2.90 1.52 19.56
C SER A 445 3.57 1.47 20.94
N GLN A 446 3.60 2.61 21.61
CA GLN A 446 3.89 2.77 23.03
C GLN A 446 2.65 3.26 23.77
N LEU A 447 2.52 2.85 25.02
CA LEU A 447 1.41 3.19 25.90
C LEU A 447 1.93 4.15 26.96
N HIS A 448 1.30 5.30 27.09
CA HIS A 448 1.64 6.32 28.07
C HIS A 448 0.47 6.55 29.02
N LEU A 449 0.79 6.80 30.28
CA LEU A 449 -0.19 7.22 31.27
C LEU A 449 -0.33 8.75 31.22
N ALA A 450 -1.55 9.24 31.26
CA ALA A 450 -1.85 10.66 31.33
C ALA A 450 -3.09 10.93 32.17
N ARG A 451 -3.25 12.15 32.64
CA ARG A 451 -4.43 12.61 33.38
C ARG A 451 -5.11 13.75 32.64
N LEU A 452 -6.41 13.62 32.43
CA LEU A 452 -7.23 14.66 31.82
C LEU A 452 -7.48 15.82 32.79
N PRO A 453 -7.85 17.02 32.30
CA PRO A 453 -8.18 18.17 33.16
C PRO A 453 -9.31 17.91 34.16
N ASN A 454 -10.22 16.98 33.85
CA ASN A 454 -11.30 16.55 34.75
C ASN A 454 -10.86 15.54 35.83
N GLY A 455 -9.56 15.26 35.95
CA GLY A 455 -8.99 14.34 36.94
C GLY A 455 -8.96 12.86 36.55
N ARG A 456 -9.54 12.47 35.41
CA ARG A 456 -9.56 11.04 34.99
C ARG A 456 -8.21 10.60 34.45
N TRP A 457 -7.78 9.41 34.87
CA TRP A 457 -6.61 8.73 34.32
C TRP A 457 -6.94 8.03 33.01
N VAL A 458 -6.08 8.22 32.01
CA VAL A 458 -6.23 7.66 30.67
C VAL A 458 -4.93 7.02 30.21
N VAL A 459 -5.07 6.03 29.34
CA VAL A 459 -3.96 5.44 28.59
C VAL A 459 -3.97 6.01 27.19
N VAL A 460 -2.83 6.58 26.79
CA VAL A 460 -2.61 7.14 25.46
C VAL A 460 -1.70 6.19 24.68
N LYS A 461 -2.27 5.47 23.71
CA LYS A 461 -1.53 4.62 22.79
C LYS A 461 -1.01 5.46 21.63
N VAL A 462 0.30 5.56 21.50
CA VAL A 462 0.97 6.35 20.46
C VAL A 462 1.64 5.43 19.45
N ARG A 463 1.24 5.52 18.19
CA ARG A 463 1.81 4.73 17.09
C ARG A 463 3.26 5.14 16.82
N TYR A 464 4.11 4.18 16.45
CA TYR A 464 5.47 4.51 16.04
C TYR A 464 5.50 5.37 14.77
N PRO A 465 6.14 6.56 14.80
CA PRO A 465 6.19 7.44 13.64
C PRO A 465 6.93 6.78 12.48
N GLY A 466 6.32 6.80 11.30
CA GLY A 466 6.85 6.18 10.08
C GLY A 466 6.67 4.66 9.98
N LEU A 467 6.02 4.00 10.97
CA LEU A 467 5.76 2.57 10.96
C LEU A 467 4.95 2.12 9.74
N LEU A 468 3.87 2.83 9.40
CA LEU A 468 2.99 2.43 8.30
C LEU A 468 3.72 2.45 6.94
N ARG A 469 4.71 3.35 6.79
CA ARG A 469 5.62 3.36 5.64
C ARG A 469 6.58 2.17 5.67
N ALA A 470 7.07 1.80 6.85
CA ALA A 470 7.92 0.61 7.03
C ALA A 470 7.16 -0.69 6.74
N VAL A 471 5.92 -0.85 7.23
CA VAL A 471 5.03 -1.99 6.94
C VAL A 471 4.86 -2.16 5.44
N LYS A 472 4.44 -1.10 4.73
CA LYS A 472 4.22 -1.14 3.29
C LYS A 472 5.49 -1.50 2.52
N SER A 473 6.64 -0.95 2.93
CA SER A 473 7.94 -1.29 2.33
C SER A 473 8.34 -2.74 2.58
N ASP A 474 8.18 -3.23 3.82
CA ASP A 474 8.54 -4.59 4.22
C ASP A 474 7.66 -5.62 3.49
N PHE A 475 6.34 -5.39 3.41
CA PHE A 475 5.40 -6.26 2.69
C PHE A 475 5.55 -6.19 1.17
N PHE A 476 5.85 -5.02 0.63
CA PHE A 476 6.24 -4.87 -0.78
C PHE A 476 7.41 -5.80 -1.12
N LEU A 477 8.45 -5.82 -0.29
CA LEU A 477 9.61 -6.69 -0.48
C LEU A 477 9.23 -8.16 -0.30
N LEU A 478 8.46 -8.54 0.74
CA LEU A 478 7.97 -9.91 0.92
C LEU A 478 7.17 -10.42 -0.30
N ARG A 479 6.34 -9.57 -0.91
CA ARG A 479 5.54 -9.90 -2.11
C ARG A 479 6.40 -10.13 -3.36
N CYS A 480 7.58 -9.50 -3.44
CA CYS A 480 8.58 -9.81 -4.47
C CYS A 480 9.14 -11.24 -4.34
N PHE A 481 9.17 -11.82 -3.12
CA PHE A 481 9.64 -13.20 -2.86
C PHE A 481 8.54 -14.27 -2.89
N ALA A 482 7.27 -13.89 -3.01
CA ALA A 482 6.16 -14.85 -3.04
C ALA A 482 6.28 -15.98 -4.11
N PRO A 483 6.86 -15.76 -5.32
CA PRO A 483 7.13 -16.85 -6.26
C PRO A 483 8.14 -17.88 -5.74
N LEU A 484 9.08 -17.47 -4.89
CA LEU A 484 10.08 -18.32 -4.24
C LEU A 484 9.42 -19.20 -3.17
N LEU A 485 8.55 -18.61 -2.34
CA LEU A 485 7.78 -19.29 -1.29
C LEU A 485 6.88 -20.40 -1.87
N ARG A 486 6.26 -20.15 -3.04
CA ARG A 486 5.48 -21.14 -3.78
C ARG A 486 6.32 -22.37 -4.16
N GLY A 487 7.54 -22.16 -4.66
CA GLY A 487 8.42 -23.24 -5.10
C GLY A 487 9.05 -24.05 -3.96
N LEU A 488 9.17 -23.47 -2.77
CA LEU A 488 9.89 -24.07 -1.66
C LEU A 488 8.99 -24.76 -0.62
N TRP A 489 7.79 -24.19 -0.38
CA TRP A 489 6.86 -24.62 0.67
C TRP A 489 5.55 -25.21 0.14
N GLY A 490 5.34 -25.21 -1.19
CA GLY A 490 4.12 -25.73 -1.79
C GLY A 490 2.86 -24.99 -1.36
N LEU A 491 2.99 -23.76 -0.85
CA LEU A 491 1.87 -22.89 -0.50
C LEU A 491 1.29 -22.27 -1.78
N PRO A 492 0.14 -22.75 -2.31
CA PRO A 492 -0.63 -21.94 -3.24
C PRO A 492 -0.98 -20.62 -2.56
N ASN A 493 -1.10 -19.54 -3.34
CA ASN A 493 -1.64 -18.25 -2.88
C ASN A 493 -0.76 -17.44 -1.89
N ALA A 494 0.55 -17.67 -1.81
CA ALA A 494 1.47 -16.87 -0.96
C ALA A 494 1.39 -15.35 -1.20
N ARG A 495 1.02 -14.89 -2.40
CA ARG A 495 0.81 -13.46 -2.69
C ARG A 495 -0.49 -12.91 -2.10
N GLU A 496 -1.55 -13.71 -2.09
CA GLU A 496 -2.84 -13.34 -1.48
C GLU A 496 -2.66 -13.31 0.03
N LEU A 497 -2.06 -14.35 0.62
CA LEU A 497 -1.71 -14.38 2.05
C LEU A 497 -0.86 -13.18 2.47
N LEU A 498 0.18 -12.83 1.71
CA LEU A 498 1.00 -11.64 2.02
C LEU A 498 0.23 -10.33 1.85
N GLY A 499 -0.72 -10.26 0.91
CA GLY A 499 -1.59 -9.09 0.74
C GLY A 499 -2.57 -8.94 1.90
N GLU A 500 -3.19 -10.04 2.32
CA GLU A 500 -4.08 -10.08 3.49
C GLU A 500 -3.31 -9.73 4.77
N LEU A 501 -2.08 -10.22 4.93
CA LEU A 501 -1.21 -9.86 6.06
C LEU A 501 -0.81 -8.38 6.06
N GLU A 502 -0.55 -7.81 4.88
CA GLU A 502 -0.26 -6.37 4.74
C GLU A 502 -1.48 -5.52 5.12
N GLU A 503 -2.66 -5.90 4.64
CA GLU A 503 -3.93 -5.24 4.96
C GLU A 503 -4.26 -5.37 6.45
N LEU A 504 -4.02 -6.54 7.03
CA LEU A 504 -4.20 -6.81 8.45
C LEU A 504 -3.36 -5.87 9.31
N ILE A 505 -2.05 -5.80 9.04
CA ILE A 505 -1.16 -4.93 9.82
C ILE A 505 -1.44 -3.45 9.56
N THR A 506 -1.81 -3.09 8.33
CA THR A 506 -2.19 -1.70 8.00
C THR A 506 -3.47 -1.28 8.72
N THR A 507 -4.46 -2.17 8.81
CA THR A 507 -5.71 -1.94 9.56
C THR A 507 -5.44 -1.78 11.05
N GLU A 508 -4.57 -2.62 11.61
CA GLU A 508 -4.17 -2.54 13.02
C GLU A 508 -3.34 -1.29 13.35
N CYS A 509 -2.78 -0.62 12.34
CA CYS A 509 -2.11 0.65 12.53
C CYS A 509 -3.07 1.85 12.56
N ASP A 510 -4.35 1.68 12.25
CA ASP A 510 -5.34 2.76 12.23
C ASP A 510 -6.10 2.84 13.57
N PHE A 511 -5.61 3.71 14.45
CA PHE A 511 -6.11 3.84 15.82
C PHE A 511 -7.49 4.47 15.94
N GLN A 512 -7.90 5.24 14.93
CA GLN A 512 -9.26 5.76 14.85
C GLN A 512 -10.26 4.64 14.59
N LYS A 513 -9.94 3.73 13.65
CA LYS A 513 -10.77 2.53 13.41
C LYS A 513 -10.79 1.60 14.62
N ALA A 514 -9.64 1.36 15.24
CA ALA A 514 -9.56 0.54 16.44
C ALA A 514 -10.42 1.11 17.59
N GLY A 515 -10.37 2.43 17.79
CA GLY A 515 -11.20 3.12 18.79
C GLY A 515 -12.70 3.05 18.48
N ALA A 516 -13.09 3.17 17.21
CA ALA A 516 -14.48 3.01 16.80
C ALA A 516 -15.00 1.60 17.10
N TYR A 517 -14.24 0.55 16.75
CA TYR A 517 -14.61 -0.82 17.09
C TYR A 517 -14.66 -1.07 18.59
N GLN A 518 -13.71 -0.54 19.36
CA GLN A 518 -13.73 -0.65 20.82
C GLN A 518 -15.02 -0.06 21.41
N GLU A 519 -15.47 1.08 20.91
CA GLU A 519 -16.72 1.70 21.34
C GLU A 519 -17.96 0.89 20.93
N GLU A 520 -17.95 0.25 19.75
CA GLU A 520 -18.99 -0.73 19.38
C GLU A 520 -19.01 -1.91 20.35
N PHE A 521 -17.86 -2.53 20.64
CA PHE A 521 -17.79 -3.61 21.63
C PHE A 521 -18.26 -3.15 23.01
N ARG A 522 -17.91 -1.92 23.42
CA ARG A 522 -18.38 -1.35 24.69
C ARG A 522 -19.91 -1.25 24.76
N ARG A 523 -20.57 -0.89 23.65
CA ARG A 523 -22.04 -0.86 23.57
C ARG A 523 -22.63 -2.27 23.55
N ALA A 524 -22.05 -3.17 22.78
CA ALA A 524 -22.50 -4.56 22.64
C ALA A 524 -22.48 -5.33 23.98
N PHE A 525 -21.55 -4.98 24.86
CA PHE A 525 -21.36 -5.62 26.17
C PHE A 525 -21.68 -4.68 27.34
N ALA A 526 -22.47 -3.62 27.13
CA ALA A 526 -22.78 -2.64 28.18
C ALA A 526 -23.51 -3.24 29.39
N ASP A 527 -24.35 -4.26 29.14
CA ASP A 527 -25.15 -4.94 30.18
C ASP A 527 -24.41 -6.15 30.79
N ASP A 528 -23.16 -6.39 30.42
CA ASP A 528 -22.38 -7.53 30.89
C ASP A 528 -21.55 -7.18 32.14
N PRO A 529 -21.90 -7.70 33.33
CA PRO A 529 -21.24 -7.28 34.57
C PRO A 529 -19.79 -7.80 34.72
N ASP A 530 -19.42 -8.83 33.96
CA ASP A 530 -18.13 -9.51 34.06
C ASP A 530 -17.09 -8.99 33.04
N MET A 531 -17.50 -8.13 32.09
CA MET A 531 -16.62 -7.60 31.04
C MET A 531 -16.34 -6.11 31.26
N ILE A 532 -15.09 -5.71 31.00
CA ILE A 532 -14.70 -4.30 30.99
C ILE A 532 -14.15 -3.97 29.61
N VAL A 533 -14.82 -3.05 28.91
CA VAL A 533 -14.29 -2.46 27.68
C VAL A 533 -14.03 -0.97 27.97
N PRO A 534 -12.76 -0.52 28.01
CA PRO A 534 -12.45 0.87 28.36
C PRO A 534 -13.12 1.86 27.42
N ARG A 535 -13.62 2.99 27.93
CA ARG A 535 -14.18 4.05 27.08
C ARG A 535 -13.08 4.66 26.21
N VAL A 536 -13.42 4.98 24.97
CA VAL A 536 -12.55 5.75 24.07
C VAL A 536 -12.90 7.24 24.14
N TYR A 537 -11.88 8.09 24.20
CA TYR A 537 -12.00 9.55 24.11
C TYR A 537 -11.84 9.96 22.66
N THR A 538 -12.97 10.04 21.92
CA THR A 538 -12.98 10.26 20.47
C THR A 538 -12.29 11.56 20.06
N ASP A 539 -12.48 12.64 20.81
CA ASP A 539 -11.83 13.94 20.55
C ASP A 539 -10.30 13.91 20.74
N LEU A 540 -9.80 12.89 21.45
CA LEU A 540 -8.37 12.66 21.70
C LEU A 540 -7.87 11.41 20.98
N THR A 541 -8.56 11.02 19.89
CA THR A 541 -8.23 9.84 19.10
C THR A 541 -8.12 10.21 17.62
N THR A 542 -7.08 9.70 16.98
CA THR A 542 -6.71 9.94 15.59
C THR A 542 -6.16 8.63 14.99
N PRO A 543 -5.77 8.59 13.70
CA PRO A 543 -5.09 7.42 13.14
C PRO A 543 -3.73 7.07 13.79
N ASP A 544 -3.12 7.99 14.54
CA ASP A 544 -1.79 7.84 15.17
C ASP A 544 -1.84 7.75 16.71
N VAL A 545 -2.94 8.21 17.33
CA VAL A 545 -3.11 8.27 18.79
C VAL A 545 -4.47 7.69 19.17
N LEU A 546 -4.52 6.77 20.13
CA LEU A 546 -5.76 6.28 20.74
C LEU A 546 -5.75 6.57 22.24
N THR A 547 -6.70 7.37 22.71
CA THR A 547 -6.85 7.70 24.13
C THR A 547 -8.06 6.96 24.70
N MET A 548 -7.85 6.20 25.78
CA MET A 548 -8.90 5.38 26.41
C MET A 548 -8.79 5.41 27.94
N ASP A 549 -9.84 4.99 28.64
CA ASP A 549 -9.83 4.84 30.10
C ASP A 549 -8.65 3.98 30.57
N CYS A 550 -8.00 4.39 31.66
CA CYS A 550 -7.00 3.57 32.32
C CYS A 550 -7.67 2.47 33.14
N VAL A 551 -7.27 1.22 32.92
CA VAL A 551 -7.73 0.07 33.70
C VAL A 551 -6.53 -0.54 34.41
N GLU A 552 -6.65 -0.70 35.72
CA GLU A 552 -5.64 -1.33 36.57
C GLU A 552 -6.09 -2.75 36.90
N GLY A 553 -5.19 -3.72 36.78
CA GLY A 553 -5.51 -5.13 37.00
C GLY A 553 -4.29 -6.03 36.83
N LYS A 554 -4.47 -7.32 37.15
CA LYS A 554 -3.43 -8.33 36.97
C LYS A 554 -3.21 -8.62 35.49
N THR A 555 -1.95 -8.73 35.08
CA THR A 555 -1.60 -9.27 33.76
C THR A 555 -1.94 -10.76 33.68
N TYR A 556 -2.00 -11.32 32.47
CA TYR A 556 -2.27 -12.75 32.28
C TYR A 556 -1.32 -13.68 33.04
N GLU A 557 -0.02 -13.40 33.07
CA GLU A 557 0.94 -14.26 33.79
C GLU A 557 0.77 -14.17 35.30
N GLU A 558 0.53 -12.97 35.85
CA GLU A 558 0.25 -12.78 37.28
C GLU A 558 -1.08 -13.44 37.69
N PHE A 559 -2.10 -13.31 36.86
CA PHE A 559 -3.38 -13.99 37.07
C PHE A 559 -3.20 -15.50 37.03
N LYS A 560 -2.56 -16.05 35.99
CA LYS A 560 -2.33 -17.50 35.87
C LYS A 560 -1.55 -18.07 37.05
N ALA A 561 -0.56 -17.33 37.55
CA ALA A 561 0.25 -17.73 38.70
C ALA A 561 -0.51 -17.69 40.03
N SER A 562 -1.44 -16.75 40.21
CA SER A 562 -2.13 -16.53 41.50
C SER A 562 -3.58 -17.04 41.56
N ALA A 563 -4.22 -17.33 40.42
CA ALA A 563 -5.63 -17.69 40.37
C ALA A 563 -5.89 -19.18 40.64
N THR A 564 -6.98 -19.45 41.36
CA THR A 564 -7.56 -20.78 41.58
C THR A 564 -8.10 -21.39 40.28
N PRO A 565 -8.28 -22.72 40.21
CA PRO A 565 -8.93 -23.37 39.06
C PRO A 565 -10.30 -22.78 38.71
N GLU A 566 -11.10 -22.45 39.72
CA GLU A 566 -12.45 -21.88 39.56
C GLU A 566 -12.39 -20.48 38.95
N GLN A 567 -11.47 -19.63 39.42
CA GLN A 567 -11.23 -18.32 38.84
C GLN A 567 -10.74 -18.41 37.39
N LYS A 568 -9.87 -19.39 37.07
CA LYS A 568 -9.38 -19.65 35.72
C LYS A 568 -10.52 -20.09 34.79
N ASN A 569 -11.42 -20.96 35.27
CA ASN A 569 -12.62 -21.36 34.52
C ASN A 569 -13.54 -20.17 34.26
N LYS A 570 -13.83 -19.34 35.28
CA LYS A 570 -14.66 -18.13 35.11
C LYS A 570 -14.04 -17.15 34.09
N ALA A 571 -12.75 -16.86 34.22
CA ALA A 571 -12.03 -16.01 33.28
C ALA A 571 -12.09 -16.55 31.84
N ALA A 572 -11.91 -17.86 31.69
CA ALA A 572 -11.97 -18.56 30.42
C ALA A 572 -13.38 -18.51 29.78
N GLU A 573 -14.44 -18.65 30.59
CA GLU A 573 -15.82 -18.46 30.16
C GLU A 573 -16.07 -17.04 29.67
N ILE A 574 -15.57 -16.01 30.36
CA ILE A 574 -15.72 -14.61 29.95
C ILE A 574 -15.03 -14.37 28.60
N VAL A 575 -13.78 -14.85 28.43
CA VAL A 575 -13.03 -14.72 27.16
C VAL A 575 -13.74 -15.44 26.02
N TRP A 576 -14.28 -16.64 26.27
CA TRP A 576 -15.03 -17.40 25.27
C TRP A 576 -16.35 -16.72 24.89
N ARG A 577 -17.09 -16.25 25.90
CA ARG A 577 -18.38 -15.55 25.76
C ARG A 577 -18.25 -14.27 24.97
N MET A 578 -17.19 -13.49 25.18
CA MET A 578 -16.88 -12.29 24.39
C MET A 578 -16.86 -12.60 22.89
N ALA A 579 -16.10 -13.62 22.47
CA ALA A 579 -16.03 -13.99 21.05
C ALA A 579 -17.33 -14.62 20.54
N ALA A 580 -17.96 -15.51 21.32
CA ALA A 580 -19.16 -16.19 20.91
C ALA A 580 -20.32 -15.21 20.67
N VAL A 581 -20.54 -14.27 21.60
CA VAL A 581 -21.60 -13.25 21.51
C VAL A 581 -21.28 -12.26 20.40
N SER A 582 -20.05 -11.72 20.35
CA SER A 582 -19.69 -10.73 19.33
C SER A 582 -19.90 -11.29 17.92
N ILE A 583 -19.49 -12.55 17.68
CA ILE A 583 -19.64 -13.20 16.38
C ILE A 583 -21.11 -13.49 16.08
N ASN A 584 -21.76 -14.28 16.93
CA ASN A 584 -23.02 -14.93 16.56
C ASN A 584 -24.23 -14.01 16.70
N ARG A 585 -24.15 -13.00 17.58
CA ARG A 585 -25.20 -12.00 17.76
C ARG A 585 -24.93 -10.74 16.93
N HIS A 586 -23.73 -10.19 17.02
CA HIS A 586 -23.40 -8.87 16.45
C HIS A 586 -22.63 -8.91 15.13
N GLY A 587 -22.21 -10.08 14.66
CA GLY A 587 -21.39 -10.22 13.45
C GLY A 587 -20.01 -9.56 13.56
N LEU A 588 -19.55 -9.25 14.77
CA LEU A 588 -18.26 -8.62 15.06
C LEU A 588 -17.27 -9.68 15.54
N TYR A 589 -16.05 -9.66 15.02
CA TYR A 589 -15.02 -10.57 15.52
C TYR A 589 -13.67 -9.89 15.62
N ASN A 590 -13.07 -9.98 16.80
CA ASN A 590 -11.71 -9.57 17.06
C ASN A 590 -10.81 -10.80 16.89
N ALA A 591 -9.89 -10.76 15.93
CA ALA A 591 -9.05 -11.89 15.56
C ALA A 591 -7.66 -11.89 16.23
N ASP A 592 -7.47 -11.14 17.31
CA ASP A 592 -6.23 -11.12 18.08
C ASP A 592 -6.42 -11.55 19.55
N PRO A 593 -6.43 -12.88 19.82
CA PRO A 593 -6.69 -13.41 21.16
C PRO A 593 -5.44 -13.38 22.07
N HIS A 594 -4.48 -12.48 21.84
CA HIS A 594 -3.20 -12.49 22.53
C HIS A 594 -3.38 -12.26 24.06
N PRO A 595 -2.72 -13.05 24.94
CA PRO A 595 -2.93 -12.93 26.39
C PRO A 595 -2.65 -11.53 26.97
N GLY A 596 -1.75 -10.77 26.34
CA GLY A 596 -1.45 -9.39 26.71
C GLY A 596 -2.56 -8.37 26.43
N ASN A 597 -3.65 -8.77 25.77
CA ASN A 597 -4.80 -7.91 25.49
C ASN A 597 -5.85 -8.00 26.62
N TYR A 598 -5.59 -8.77 27.68
CA TYR A 598 -6.48 -8.96 28.82
C TYR A 598 -5.85 -8.48 30.12
N LEU A 599 -6.64 -7.80 30.95
CA LEU A 599 -6.36 -7.60 32.38
C LEU A 599 -7.45 -8.25 33.21
N PHE A 600 -7.07 -8.77 34.37
CA PHE A 600 -7.97 -9.43 35.30
C PHE A 600 -8.19 -8.54 36.51
N VAL A 601 -9.44 -8.13 36.73
CA VAL A 601 -9.85 -7.13 37.73
C VAL A 601 -10.98 -7.71 38.56
N ASP A 602 -10.71 -8.13 39.79
CA ASP A 602 -11.74 -8.59 40.76
C ASP A 602 -12.76 -9.59 40.19
N GLY A 603 -12.28 -10.59 39.44
CA GLY A 603 -13.13 -11.62 38.82
C GLY A 603 -13.78 -11.22 37.49
N LYS A 604 -13.50 -10.01 37.00
CA LYS A 604 -13.85 -9.50 35.66
C LYS A 604 -12.65 -9.59 34.71
N VAL A 605 -12.93 -9.50 33.41
CA VAL A 605 -11.90 -9.43 32.37
C VAL A 605 -12.03 -8.12 31.60
N ALA A 606 -10.95 -7.35 31.56
CA ALA A 606 -10.84 -6.16 30.74
C ALA A 606 -10.21 -6.48 29.38
N PHE A 607 -10.84 -6.04 28.30
CA PHE A 607 -10.38 -6.23 26.92
C PHE A 607 -9.77 -4.92 26.41
N LEU A 608 -8.48 -4.94 26.08
CA LEU A 608 -7.70 -3.72 25.86
C LEU A 608 -7.38 -3.41 24.39
N ASP A 609 -7.54 -4.36 23.47
CA ASP A 609 -7.13 -4.17 22.07
C ASP A 609 -8.21 -4.67 21.09
N PHE A 610 -8.59 -3.79 20.16
CA PHE A 610 -9.59 -4.01 19.12
C PHE A 610 -9.04 -3.70 17.73
N GLY A 611 -7.72 -3.53 17.60
CA GLY A 611 -7.05 -3.16 16.35
C GLY A 611 -7.20 -4.20 15.24
N PHE A 612 -7.53 -5.45 15.58
CA PHE A 612 -7.79 -6.50 14.59
C PHE A 612 -9.25 -7.00 14.62
N THR A 613 -10.18 -6.05 14.52
CA THR A 613 -11.63 -6.30 14.43
C THR A 613 -12.12 -6.28 12.99
N LYS A 614 -13.05 -7.18 12.67
CA LYS A 614 -13.77 -7.25 11.39
C LYS A 614 -15.25 -7.55 11.61
N ARG A 615 -16.05 -7.33 10.56
CA ARG A 615 -17.49 -7.61 10.53
C ARG A 615 -17.83 -8.67 9.49
N PHE A 616 -18.69 -9.61 9.83
CA PHE A 616 -19.33 -10.49 8.84
C PHE A 616 -20.46 -9.76 8.12
N LEU A 617 -20.55 -9.97 6.81
CA LEU A 617 -21.76 -9.65 6.09
C LEU A 617 -22.93 -10.45 6.68
N PRO A 618 -24.13 -9.86 6.88
CA PRO A 618 -25.27 -10.58 7.45
C PRO A 618 -25.59 -11.90 6.76
N ALA A 619 -25.46 -11.95 5.42
CA ALA A 619 -25.63 -13.17 4.64
C ALA A 619 -24.59 -14.26 4.96
N PHE A 620 -23.33 -13.87 5.18
CA PHE A 620 -22.28 -14.81 5.58
C PHE A 620 -22.53 -15.32 7.00
N LEU A 621 -22.92 -14.45 7.93
CA LEU A 621 -23.23 -14.84 9.30
C LEU A 621 -24.39 -15.84 9.36
N ALA A 622 -25.45 -15.61 8.58
CA ALA A 622 -26.58 -16.56 8.49
C ALA A 622 -26.13 -17.94 8.03
N LEU A 623 -25.32 -18.02 6.97
CA LEU A 623 -24.76 -19.27 6.47
C LEU A 623 -23.79 -19.93 7.46
N TRP A 624 -22.97 -19.15 8.16
CA TRP A 624 -22.08 -19.63 9.22
C TRP A 624 -22.86 -20.29 10.37
N LYS A 625 -23.95 -19.66 10.82
CA LYS A 625 -24.82 -20.19 11.87
C LYS A 625 -25.53 -21.46 11.39
N GLU A 626 -26.01 -21.46 10.14
CA GLU A 626 -26.64 -22.63 9.52
C GLU A 626 -25.66 -23.82 9.42
N GLN A 627 -24.42 -23.58 8.98
CA GLN A 627 -23.36 -24.58 8.90
C GLN A 627 -23.06 -25.17 10.28
N SER A 628 -22.90 -24.30 11.28
CA SER A 628 -22.64 -24.65 12.68
C SER A 628 -23.76 -25.51 13.27
N LEU A 629 -25.03 -25.15 13.02
CA LEU A 629 -26.20 -25.92 13.44
C LEU A 629 -26.27 -27.29 12.77
N ALA A 630 -26.09 -27.37 11.45
CA ALA A 630 -26.06 -28.63 10.71
C ALA A 630 -24.92 -29.55 11.19
N GLY A 631 -23.76 -28.94 11.43
CA GLY A 631 -22.59 -29.61 11.99
C GLY A 631 -22.84 -30.20 13.36
N CYS A 632 -23.56 -29.52 14.24
CA CYS A 632 -23.92 -30.05 15.57
C CYS A 632 -25.00 -31.14 15.49
N ALA A 633 -26.05 -30.90 14.70
CA ALA A 633 -27.21 -31.80 14.53
C ALA A 633 -26.91 -33.10 13.77
N ALA A 634 -25.67 -33.31 13.35
CA ALA A 634 -25.23 -34.42 12.54
C ALA A 634 -25.90 -34.51 11.14
N ASP A 635 -26.31 -33.36 10.60
CA ASP A 635 -26.98 -33.25 9.30
C ASP A 635 -25.95 -32.98 8.19
N PHE A 636 -25.45 -34.06 7.60
CA PHE A 636 -24.44 -33.99 6.53
C PHE A 636 -24.96 -33.31 5.27
N GLU A 637 -26.21 -33.58 4.87
CA GLU A 637 -26.77 -33.06 3.63
C GLU A 637 -26.91 -31.54 3.69
N ARG A 638 -27.43 -31.02 4.80
CA ARG A 638 -27.51 -29.59 5.04
C ARG A 638 -26.13 -28.94 5.19
N PHE A 639 -25.20 -29.59 5.88
CA PHE A 639 -23.83 -29.10 5.98
C PHE A 639 -23.16 -28.99 4.59
N ARG A 640 -23.38 -29.97 3.71
CA ARG A 640 -22.88 -29.94 2.32
C ARG A 640 -23.49 -28.80 1.52
N ASP A 641 -24.81 -28.63 1.56
CA ASP A 641 -25.51 -27.55 0.83
C ASP A 641 -25.01 -26.17 1.25
N VAL A 642 -24.96 -25.91 2.55
CA VAL A 642 -24.48 -24.64 3.09
C VAL A 642 -23.02 -24.38 2.71
N ASN A 643 -22.17 -25.41 2.69
CA ASN A 643 -20.78 -25.27 2.25
C ASN A 643 -20.63 -24.86 0.79
N ARG A 644 -21.54 -25.31 -0.09
CA ARG A 644 -21.57 -24.87 -1.49
C ARG A 644 -21.99 -23.41 -1.59
N ARG A 645 -23.01 -23.00 -0.83
CA ARG A 645 -23.48 -21.60 -0.74
C ARG A 645 -22.42 -20.66 -0.16
N LEU A 646 -21.61 -21.14 0.79
CA LEU A 646 -20.44 -20.44 1.33
C LEU A 646 -19.26 -20.34 0.35
N GLY A 647 -19.31 -21.06 -0.79
CA GLY A 647 -18.30 -20.99 -1.83
C GLY A 647 -16.98 -21.70 -1.49
N TYR A 648 -17.03 -22.73 -0.62
CA TYR A 648 -15.83 -23.51 -0.28
C TYR A 648 -15.27 -24.31 -1.45
N GLU A 649 -16.05 -24.53 -2.49
CA GLU A 649 -15.68 -25.32 -3.66
C GLU A 649 -15.26 -24.39 -4.82
N ARG A 650 -14.09 -24.63 -5.42
CA ARG A 650 -13.64 -23.86 -6.59
C ARG A 650 -14.48 -24.24 -7.82
N PRO A 651 -14.86 -23.27 -8.68
CA PRO A 651 -15.53 -23.57 -9.94
C PRO A 651 -14.74 -24.59 -10.78
N GLY A 652 -15.42 -25.64 -11.23
CA GLY A 652 -14.83 -26.70 -12.05
C GLY A 652 -13.94 -27.70 -11.29
N ARG A 653 -13.96 -27.73 -9.95
CA ARG A 653 -13.28 -28.75 -9.13
C ARG A 653 -14.24 -29.31 -8.09
N SER A 654 -14.15 -30.62 -7.84
CA SER A 654 -14.94 -31.31 -6.81
C SER A 654 -14.15 -31.43 -5.50
N MET A 655 -14.80 -31.17 -4.37
CA MET A 655 -14.25 -31.37 -3.03
C MET A 655 -14.97 -32.50 -2.26
N ASP A 656 -14.23 -33.24 -1.44
CA ASP A 656 -14.79 -34.18 -0.46
C ASP A 656 -15.39 -33.42 0.74
N HIS A 657 -16.69 -33.10 0.63
CA HIS A 657 -17.45 -32.48 1.71
C HIS A 657 -17.62 -33.40 2.92
N ARG A 658 -17.53 -34.73 2.77
CA ARG A 658 -17.65 -35.67 3.88
C ARG A 658 -16.42 -35.60 4.77
N ALA A 659 -15.22 -35.58 4.17
CA ALA A 659 -13.98 -35.36 4.92
C ALA A 659 -13.98 -34.03 5.68
N MET A 660 -14.55 -32.97 5.10
CA MET A 660 -14.70 -31.67 5.77
C MET A 660 -15.66 -31.77 6.95
N TYR A 661 -16.83 -32.38 6.76
CA TYR A 661 -17.84 -32.59 7.80
C TYR A 661 -17.28 -33.37 9.00
N ASP A 662 -16.62 -34.50 8.75
CA ASP A 662 -16.03 -35.33 9.80
C ASP A 662 -14.92 -34.61 10.56
N THR A 663 -14.11 -33.84 9.82
CA THR A 663 -13.07 -33.02 10.43
C THR A 663 -13.68 -31.94 11.33
N TYR A 664 -14.69 -31.21 10.86
CA TYR A 664 -15.31 -30.11 11.61
C TYR A 664 -15.98 -30.62 12.89
N ARG A 665 -16.72 -31.73 12.82
CA ARG A 665 -17.31 -32.36 14.02
C ARG A 665 -16.25 -32.83 15.01
N ARG A 666 -15.14 -33.38 14.54
CA ARG A 666 -14.07 -33.91 15.40
C ARG A 666 -13.28 -32.82 16.12
N VAL A 667 -13.05 -31.66 15.49
CA VAL A 667 -12.12 -30.66 16.04
C VAL A 667 -12.69 -29.25 16.19
N VAL A 668 -13.60 -28.80 15.32
CA VAL A 668 -14.16 -27.43 15.38
C VAL A 668 -15.36 -27.35 16.31
N TYR A 669 -16.29 -28.30 16.18
CA TYR A 669 -17.54 -28.32 16.95
C TYR A 669 -17.44 -29.14 18.23
N ARG A 670 -16.39 -29.97 18.37
CA ARG A 670 -16.27 -30.95 19.45
C ARG A 670 -16.43 -30.39 20.86
N ALA A 671 -15.93 -29.17 21.09
CA ALA A 671 -15.95 -28.53 22.41
C ALA A 671 -17.35 -28.04 22.82
N TRP A 672 -18.27 -27.83 21.87
CA TRP A 672 -19.55 -27.17 22.13
C TRP A 672 -20.75 -27.79 21.41
N MET A 673 -20.57 -28.91 20.69
CA MET A 673 -21.67 -29.62 20.02
C MET A 673 -22.58 -30.40 20.98
N ASP A 674 -22.05 -30.85 22.12
CA ASP A 674 -22.77 -31.63 23.13
C ASP A 674 -22.90 -30.80 24.42
N ASP A 675 -24.05 -30.85 25.11
CA ASP A 675 -24.27 -30.18 26.41
C ASP A 675 -23.51 -30.87 27.54
N ARG A 676 -22.18 -30.69 27.58
CA ARG A 676 -21.29 -31.24 28.61
C ARG A 676 -20.06 -30.37 28.79
N SER A 677 -19.38 -30.56 29.91
CA SER A 677 -18.07 -29.96 30.14
C SER A 677 -17.03 -30.51 29.17
N PHE A 678 -16.14 -29.64 28.71
CA PHE A 678 -15.01 -29.99 27.87
C PHE A 678 -13.77 -29.21 28.31
N ARG A 679 -12.64 -29.89 28.41
CA ARG A 679 -11.35 -29.28 28.76
C ARG A 679 -10.51 -29.12 27.51
N PHE A 680 -10.12 -27.88 27.21
CA PHE A 680 -9.12 -27.64 26.16
C PHE A 680 -7.75 -28.10 26.65
N THR A 681 -7.04 -28.87 25.82
CA THR A 681 -5.68 -29.33 26.10
C THR A 681 -4.77 -28.95 24.96
N ARG A 682 -3.47 -28.83 25.25
CA ARG A 682 -2.45 -28.54 24.21
C ARG A 682 -2.46 -29.59 23.11
N ASP A 683 -2.74 -30.85 23.44
CA ASP A 683 -2.82 -31.94 22.45
C ASP A 683 -4.06 -31.86 21.58
N PHE A 684 -5.21 -31.46 22.14
CA PHE A 684 -6.41 -31.20 21.35
C PHE A 684 -6.18 -30.07 20.34
N VAL A 685 -5.61 -28.95 20.77
CA VAL A 685 -5.30 -27.81 19.88
C VAL A 685 -4.33 -28.23 18.75
N ARG A 686 -3.31 -29.04 19.06
CA ARG A 686 -2.42 -29.60 18.04
C ARG A 686 -3.17 -30.49 17.05
N GLN A 687 -4.06 -31.35 17.54
CA GLN A 687 -4.86 -32.24 16.69
C GLN A 687 -5.81 -31.46 15.79
N GLU A 688 -6.40 -30.39 16.29
CA GLU A 688 -7.25 -29.46 15.55
C GLU A 688 -6.50 -28.85 14.36
N ILE A 689 -5.36 -28.21 14.63
CA ILE A 689 -4.52 -27.58 13.60
C ILE A 689 -4.10 -28.60 12.54
N ARG A 690 -3.60 -29.78 12.97
CA ARG A 690 -3.17 -30.83 12.03
C ARG A 690 -4.31 -31.34 11.16
N SER A 691 -5.50 -31.53 11.74
CA SER A 691 -6.67 -32.03 11.00
C SER A 691 -7.13 -31.05 9.94
N LEU A 692 -7.18 -29.75 10.26
CA LEU A 692 -7.59 -28.71 9.32
C LEU A 692 -6.55 -28.51 8.21
N LEU A 693 -5.25 -28.57 8.52
CA LEU A 693 -4.19 -28.54 7.50
C LEU A 693 -4.21 -29.80 6.61
N ALA A 694 -4.49 -30.98 7.18
CA ALA A 694 -4.62 -32.21 6.41
C ALA A 694 -5.81 -32.15 5.43
N LEU A 695 -6.95 -31.63 5.87
CA LEU A 695 -8.12 -31.37 5.02
C LEU A 695 -7.76 -30.47 3.84
N GLN A 696 -7.06 -29.36 4.10
CA GLN A 696 -6.63 -28.42 3.05
C GLN A 696 -5.68 -29.07 2.04
N ARG A 697 -4.74 -29.91 2.49
CA ARG A 697 -3.82 -30.66 1.62
C ARG A 697 -4.56 -31.74 0.82
N GLY A 698 -5.46 -32.47 1.46
CA GLY A 698 -6.26 -33.55 0.86
C GLY A 698 -7.18 -33.06 -0.24
N ALA A 699 -7.69 -31.82 -0.14
CA ALA A 699 -8.52 -31.20 -1.16
C ALA A 699 -7.78 -30.86 -2.48
N LYS A 700 -6.46 -31.04 -2.59
CA LYS A 700 -5.65 -30.84 -3.82
C LYS A 700 -5.94 -29.51 -4.56
N GLY A 701 -6.26 -28.45 -3.80
CA GLY A 701 -6.61 -27.14 -4.32
C GLY A 701 -8.04 -26.99 -4.87
N ALA A 702 -8.95 -27.92 -4.59
CA ALA A 702 -10.40 -27.77 -4.82
C ALA A 702 -11.07 -26.91 -3.74
N LEU A 703 -10.56 -26.96 -2.50
CA LEU A 703 -11.01 -26.12 -1.39
C LEU A 703 -10.57 -24.65 -1.60
N ARG A 704 -11.54 -23.74 -1.60
CA ARG A 704 -11.38 -22.29 -1.53
C ARG A 704 -11.85 -21.84 -0.15
N MET A 705 -10.91 -21.43 0.71
CA MET A 705 -11.30 -20.81 1.98
C MET A 705 -11.68 -19.34 1.72
N PRO A 706 -12.87 -18.88 2.16
CA PRO A 706 -13.16 -17.45 2.25
C PRO A 706 -12.13 -16.76 3.14
N VAL A 707 -11.82 -15.49 2.84
CA VAL A 707 -10.80 -14.69 3.53
C VAL A 707 -11.18 -14.50 5.01
N GLU A 708 -12.47 -14.36 5.27
CA GLU A 708 -13.11 -14.28 6.58
C GLU A 708 -12.73 -15.50 7.44
N PHE A 709 -12.71 -16.69 6.85
CA PHE A 709 -12.49 -17.93 7.58
C PHE A 709 -11.04 -18.10 8.05
N VAL A 710 -10.07 -17.57 7.29
CA VAL A 710 -8.65 -17.60 7.70
C VAL A 710 -8.45 -16.79 9.00
N ALA A 711 -9.13 -15.65 9.12
CA ALA A 711 -9.07 -14.83 10.33
C ALA A 711 -9.81 -15.49 11.51
N ILE A 712 -10.91 -16.22 11.26
CA ILE A 712 -11.60 -17.01 12.28
C ILE A 712 -10.73 -18.14 12.82
N LEU A 713 -10.02 -18.87 11.94
CA LEU A 713 -9.12 -19.94 12.40
C LEU A 713 -8.03 -19.40 13.33
N ARG A 714 -7.53 -18.18 13.08
CA ARG A 714 -6.59 -17.51 13.98
C ARG A 714 -7.21 -17.23 15.35
N LEU A 715 -8.44 -16.71 15.37
CA LEU A 715 -9.18 -16.46 16.60
C LEU A 715 -9.38 -17.75 17.39
N LEU A 716 -9.94 -18.78 16.75
CA LEU A 716 -10.25 -20.07 17.37
C LEU A 716 -8.99 -20.74 17.94
N TRP A 717 -7.93 -20.89 17.15
CA TRP A 717 -6.70 -21.55 17.62
C TRP A 717 -6.03 -20.78 18.75
N GLY A 718 -5.98 -19.45 18.65
CA GLY A 718 -5.39 -18.62 19.69
C GLY A 718 -6.19 -18.66 20.99
N GLN A 719 -7.53 -18.65 20.91
CA GLN A 719 -8.40 -18.82 22.07
C GLN A 719 -8.27 -20.21 22.67
N HIS A 720 -8.39 -21.28 21.88
CA HIS A 720 -8.26 -22.65 22.38
C HIS A 720 -6.90 -22.88 23.04
N ALA A 721 -5.82 -22.28 22.50
CA ALA A 721 -4.50 -22.33 23.12
C ALA A 721 -4.45 -21.60 24.48
N LEU A 722 -5.11 -20.45 24.59
CA LEU A 722 -5.23 -19.70 25.85
C LEU A 722 -6.05 -20.48 26.89
N LEU A 723 -7.19 -21.05 26.49
CA LEU A 723 -8.02 -21.89 27.35
C LEU A 723 -7.27 -23.15 27.82
N ALA A 724 -6.48 -23.76 26.92
CA ALA A 724 -5.62 -24.88 27.27
C ALA A 724 -4.47 -24.51 28.21
N ASP A 725 -3.92 -23.30 28.09
CA ASP A 725 -2.85 -22.81 28.98
C ASP A 725 -3.37 -22.46 30.38
N LEU A 726 -4.61 -21.97 30.48
CA LEU A 726 -5.32 -21.81 31.75
C LEU A 726 -5.74 -23.16 32.37
N GLY A 727 -5.75 -24.24 31.59
CA GLY A 727 -6.29 -25.53 32.01
C GLY A 727 -7.80 -25.48 32.24
N ALA A 728 -8.51 -24.64 31.48
CA ALA A 728 -9.91 -24.37 31.69
C ALA A 728 -10.81 -25.53 31.26
N GLU A 729 -11.81 -25.82 32.09
CA GLU A 729 -12.87 -26.80 31.81
C GLU A 729 -14.21 -26.17 32.13
N SER A 730 -15.08 -26.08 31.13
CA SER A 730 -16.43 -25.54 31.25
C SER A 730 -17.35 -26.17 30.22
N ASN A 731 -18.65 -25.93 30.37
CA ASN A 731 -19.68 -26.30 29.42
C ASN A 731 -19.85 -25.20 28.36
N TRP A 732 -18.99 -25.23 27.34
CA TRP A 732 -18.97 -24.24 26.25
C TRP A 732 -20.22 -24.29 25.37
N HIS A 733 -20.93 -25.43 25.34
CA HIS A 733 -22.19 -25.58 24.61
C HIS A 733 -23.24 -24.58 25.08
N ARG A 734 -23.38 -24.39 26.39
CA ARG A 734 -24.34 -23.46 26.99
C ARG A 734 -24.07 -21.99 26.62
N ILE A 735 -22.85 -21.67 26.21
CA ILE A 735 -22.48 -20.32 25.74
C ILE A 735 -22.78 -20.18 24.24
N VAL A 736 -22.35 -21.14 23.41
CA VAL A 736 -22.38 -20.99 21.94
C VAL A 736 -23.72 -21.39 21.33
N PHE A 737 -24.27 -22.53 21.73
CA PHE A 737 -25.38 -23.16 21.03
C PHE A 737 -26.67 -22.32 21.04
N PRO A 738 -27.05 -21.63 22.13
CA PRO A 738 -28.19 -20.71 22.11
C PRO A 738 -28.01 -19.57 21.09
N LEU A 739 -26.80 -18.99 21.04
CA LEU A 739 -26.48 -17.87 20.15
C LEU A 739 -26.61 -18.23 18.66
N LEU A 740 -26.43 -19.52 18.31
CA LEU A 740 -26.61 -19.99 16.93
C LEU A 740 -28.07 -19.88 16.45
N LYS A 741 -29.03 -19.84 17.36
CA LYS A 741 -30.47 -19.75 17.07
C LYS A 741 -31.02 -18.33 17.12
N GLU A 742 -30.30 -17.42 17.78
CA GLU A 742 -30.71 -16.02 17.90
C GLU A 742 -30.67 -15.28 16.55
N PRO A 743 -31.50 -14.24 16.34
CA PRO A 743 -31.37 -13.38 15.17
C PRO A 743 -30.09 -12.51 15.25
N TYR A 744 -29.58 -12.10 14.08
CA TYR A 744 -28.53 -11.09 14.00
C TYR A 744 -29.04 -9.75 14.54
N THR A 745 -28.28 -9.13 15.44
CA THR A 745 -28.60 -7.84 16.05
C THR A 745 -27.39 -6.90 15.88
N PRO A 746 -27.42 -5.93 14.96
CA PRO A 746 -26.35 -4.95 14.82
C PRO A 746 -26.24 -4.09 16.09
N VAL A 747 -25.03 -3.57 16.34
CA VAL A 747 -24.69 -2.73 17.50
C VAL A 747 -24.88 -1.26 17.19
#